data_AF-A0A0S9K9M8-F1
#
_entry.id   AF-A0A0S9K9M8-F1
#
_cell.length_a   1.000
_cell.length_b   1.000
_cell.length_c   1.000
_cell.angle_alpha   90.00
_cell.angle_beta   90.00
_cell.angle_gamma   90.00
#
_symmetry.space_group_name_H-M   'P 1'
#
loop_
_entity.id
_entity.type
_entity.pdbx_description
1 polymer ?
#
loop_
_entity_poly.entity_id
_entity_poly.type
_entity_poly.pdbx_seq_one_letter_code
_entity_poly.pdbx_strand_id
1 'polypeptide(L)'
;MSQTSTTHATDTGAPDAVAAAAASVAAEHVAGSPPATIAKPRVILVGANGFGAVHLRNLERLRDSVELVALADPHRGPADGFGSEVPLHPSLDDALRATEAAGIRADIVIVATPIGTHADLAETAMRAGADVYVEKPPVASMADFERVLRVQEETGRAVQVGFQSLGSHALDAIAAHGAVWSVAAHATWLRDRAYWGRSPWAGKRVVDGRPMIDGVATNPLAHAVATALRIAGARRREDVASVEVELYRANDIEADDTTSLRVRLASGEVVSAALTLCAAEQHDPELSVRTDAGELTFWYTRDELAGADPVPDAVDGAAASGSAASVTHGRTDLFENLLAHRATGRPLLSSLVDAGAYMEVLEAIRTHEEPVAIDPAFITWQGEGDAAHPVVDDVGWWVQRTAAAGALFSEMHVPWAIEAPAGRQEPVVVKAPAGAASAAPIAIWNDGTTVTPTSSPRQFLHPIMTPAGVVVSDAHPRDHDWHLGLSLGLQHVDGLNFWGGRTYLRGAGYQWLDDHGRVEAREVVIGDGSLRTTCDWVGPDAATRLRERFEVRFEALPSPGTSGALGGPGASGLVAFALSFELANVTERVISLGSPGSNGRSGGGYGGLSWRLPAAAEVRVRTDAASGEAACHGSVAPWIAWSAAFADGTATVALAGADEVTRADPWFVRVADYPGIGSALAWDAEVVLQPGEFVARSFRGLIADGALADDRVAELLRP
;
A
#
# COMPACT_ATOMS: atom_id res chain seq x y z
N MET A 1 -20.23 66.24 -24.61
CA MET A 1 -19.99 66.87 -25.93
C MET A 1 -20.48 65.90 -26.98
N SER A 2 -21.31 66.40 -27.90
CA SER A 2 -21.97 65.77 -29.06
C SER A 2 -21.18 64.63 -29.72
N GLN A 3 -21.75 63.43 -29.89
CA GLN A 3 -22.65 62.97 -30.97
C GLN A 3 -22.05 62.91 -32.39
N THR A 4 -22.45 61.81 -33.07
CA THR A 4 -22.33 61.41 -34.50
C THR A 4 -21.01 60.72 -34.89
N SER A 5 -20.96 59.58 -35.60
CA SER A 5 -21.92 59.00 -36.55
C SER A 5 -21.76 57.47 -36.72
N THR A 6 -22.89 56.79 -36.86
CA THR A 6 -23.17 55.45 -37.45
C THR A 6 -22.76 55.37 -38.94
N THR A 7 -22.60 54.25 -39.68
CA THR A 7 -23.30 52.93 -39.80
C THR A 7 -22.55 52.08 -40.86
N HIS A 8 -22.43 50.73 -40.78
CA HIS A 8 -23.18 49.67 -41.54
C HIS A 8 -22.27 48.41 -41.52
N ALA A 9 -22.70 47.14 -41.47
CA ALA A 9 -23.78 46.42 -42.13
C ALA A 9 -24.06 45.09 -41.34
N THR A 10 -25.30 44.80 -40.92
CA THR A 10 -26.28 43.80 -41.46
C THR A 10 -25.78 42.34 -41.47
N ASP A 11 -26.29 41.47 -40.58
CA ASP A 11 -27.53 40.64 -40.73
C ASP A 11 -27.09 39.21 -41.16
N THR A 12 -27.51 38.05 -40.64
CA THR A 12 -28.84 37.49 -40.30
C THR A 12 -28.61 36.15 -39.57
N GLY A 13 -29.51 35.73 -38.67
CA GLY A 13 -29.78 34.29 -38.46
C GLY A 13 -30.03 33.78 -37.03
N ALA A 14 -31.16 34.18 -36.43
CA ALA A 14 -31.83 33.50 -35.30
C ALA A 14 -32.75 32.35 -35.86
N PRO A 15 -33.55 31.54 -35.11
CA PRO A 15 -34.20 31.87 -33.82
C PRO A 15 -34.54 30.71 -32.81
N ASP A 16 -34.99 31.17 -31.63
CA ASP A 16 -36.11 30.73 -30.74
C ASP A 16 -36.19 29.39 -29.95
N ALA A 17 -36.28 29.62 -28.62
CA ALA A 17 -37.27 29.12 -27.63
C ALA A 17 -37.19 27.64 -27.17
N VAL A 18 -37.26 27.27 -25.88
CA VAL A 18 -38.32 27.55 -24.90
C VAL A 18 -37.76 27.42 -23.47
N ALA A 19 -38.08 28.39 -22.60
CA ALA A 19 -37.91 28.33 -21.15
C ALA A 19 -39.21 28.74 -20.45
N ALA A 20 -39.47 28.09 -19.31
CA ALA A 20 -40.45 28.41 -18.25
C ALA A 20 -41.95 28.10 -18.48
N ALA A 21 -42.45 27.12 -17.72
CA ALA A 21 -43.79 27.15 -17.14
C ALA A 21 -43.82 26.31 -15.85
N ALA A 22 -44.12 26.98 -14.73
CA ALA A 22 -44.42 26.39 -13.44
C ALA A 22 -45.90 26.67 -13.09
N ALA A 23 -46.49 25.71 -12.38
CA ALA A 23 -47.66 25.79 -11.49
C ALA A 23 -49.10 25.82 -12.05
N SER A 24 -49.88 24.86 -11.50
CA SER A 24 -51.34 24.85 -11.23
C SER A 24 -52.30 24.40 -12.32
N VAL A 25 -52.80 23.15 -12.24
CA VAL A 25 -54.24 22.82 -12.37
C VAL A 25 -54.61 21.58 -11.53
N ALA A 26 -55.56 21.80 -10.62
CA ALA A 26 -56.61 20.95 -10.03
C ALA A 26 -56.41 19.47 -9.66
N ALA A 27 -56.85 19.17 -8.43
CA ALA A 27 -57.12 17.86 -7.90
C ALA A 27 -58.32 17.19 -8.61
N GLU A 28 -58.08 16.02 -9.20
CA GLU A 28 -59.10 14.99 -9.41
C GLU A 28 -58.81 13.80 -8.49
N HIS A 29 -59.76 13.54 -7.60
CA HIS A 29 -59.81 12.38 -6.73
C HIS A 29 -60.03 11.13 -7.60
N VAL A 30 -58.95 10.47 -8.01
CA VAL A 30 -59.01 9.07 -8.43
C VAL A 30 -58.85 8.24 -7.16
N ALA A 31 -59.91 7.55 -6.76
CA ALA A 31 -59.84 6.54 -5.71
C ALA A 31 -58.80 5.49 -6.11
N GLY A 32 -57.58 5.61 -5.57
CA GLY A 32 -56.52 4.65 -5.79
C GLY A 32 -56.94 3.30 -5.22
N SER A 33 -56.88 2.26 -6.07
CA SER A 33 -56.78 0.89 -5.60
C SER A 33 -55.71 0.82 -4.49
N PRO A 34 -55.90 0.02 -3.43
CA PRO A 34 -54.88 -0.15 -2.41
C PRO A 34 -53.55 -0.52 -3.08
N PRO A 35 -52.39 0.00 -2.60
CA PRO A 35 -51.11 -0.42 -3.13
C PRO A 35 -51.07 -1.95 -3.08
N ALA A 36 -50.80 -2.58 -4.22
CA ALA A 36 -50.63 -4.02 -4.28
C ALA A 36 -49.62 -4.39 -3.19
N THR A 37 -50.06 -5.17 -2.20
CA THR A 37 -49.17 -5.69 -1.16
C THR A 37 -48.06 -6.45 -1.87
N ILE A 38 -46.86 -5.86 -1.91
CA ILE A 38 -45.69 -6.55 -2.45
C ILE A 38 -45.51 -7.78 -1.56
N ALA A 39 -45.68 -8.97 -2.12
CA ALA A 39 -45.51 -10.20 -1.39
C ALA A 39 -44.09 -10.25 -0.82
N LYS A 40 -43.94 -10.60 0.46
CA LYS A 40 -42.63 -10.73 1.10
C LYS A 40 -41.79 -11.74 0.31
N PRO A 41 -40.53 -11.42 -0.05
CA PRO A 41 -39.64 -12.40 -0.66
C PRO A 41 -39.43 -13.61 0.25
N ARG A 42 -39.54 -14.81 -0.31
CA ARG A 42 -39.31 -16.08 0.39
C ARG A 42 -37.85 -16.47 0.32
N VAL A 43 -37.24 -16.72 1.47
CA VAL A 43 -35.81 -16.92 1.63
C VAL A 43 -35.53 -18.37 2.05
N ILE A 44 -34.55 -18.99 1.41
CA ILE A 44 -33.88 -20.20 1.90
C ILE A 44 -32.49 -19.82 2.39
N LEU A 45 -32.11 -20.28 3.59
CA LEU A 45 -30.74 -20.13 4.11
C LEU A 45 -30.01 -21.47 4.04
N VAL A 46 -28.89 -21.50 3.32
CA VAL A 46 -27.99 -22.64 3.19
C VAL A 46 -26.76 -22.40 4.07
N GLY A 47 -26.50 -23.32 5.00
CA GLY A 47 -25.52 -23.13 6.08
C GLY A 47 -26.13 -22.30 7.21
N ALA A 48 -26.83 -22.95 8.15
CA ALA A 48 -27.55 -22.26 9.23
C ALA A 48 -26.73 -22.11 10.52
N ASN A 49 -25.55 -22.75 10.58
CA ASN A 49 -24.60 -22.67 11.68
C ASN A 49 -23.53 -21.61 11.44
N GLY A 50 -22.59 -21.44 12.38
CA GLY A 50 -21.45 -20.54 12.21
C GLY A 50 -21.87 -19.12 11.81
N PHE A 51 -21.44 -18.65 10.65
CA PHE A 51 -21.82 -17.34 10.12
C PHE A 51 -23.30 -17.25 9.70
N GLY A 52 -23.94 -18.38 9.38
CA GLY A 52 -25.39 -18.47 9.14
C GLY A 52 -26.24 -17.98 10.31
N ALA A 53 -25.74 -18.05 11.55
CA ALA A 53 -26.42 -17.48 12.72
C ALA A 53 -26.51 -15.94 12.65
N VAL A 54 -25.57 -15.27 11.98
CA VAL A 54 -25.65 -13.82 11.70
C VAL A 54 -26.79 -13.54 10.73
N HIS A 55 -26.91 -14.34 9.66
CA HIS A 55 -28.00 -14.24 8.70
C HIS A 55 -29.37 -14.52 9.35
N LEU A 56 -29.48 -15.51 10.24
CA LEU A 56 -30.71 -15.76 11.01
C LEU A 56 -31.14 -14.55 11.84
N ARG A 57 -30.21 -13.91 12.55
CA ARG A 57 -30.49 -12.66 13.30
C ARG A 57 -30.89 -11.52 12.38
N ASN A 58 -30.27 -11.41 11.20
CA ASN A 58 -30.65 -10.39 10.22
C ASN A 58 -32.04 -10.63 9.64
N LEU A 59 -32.36 -11.87 9.32
CA LEU A 59 -33.69 -12.28 8.84
C LEU A 59 -34.77 -12.10 9.92
N GLU A 60 -34.44 -12.35 11.20
CA GLU A 60 -35.34 -12.07 12.32
C GLU A 60 -35.66 -10.57 12.40
N ARG A 61 -34.64 -9.72 12.33
CA ARG A 61 -34.81 -8.26 12.27
C ARG A 61 -35.67 -7.83 11.08
N LEU A 62 -35.61 -8.57 9.97
CA LEU A 62 -36.32 -8.29 8.72
C LEU A 62 -37.60 -9.13 8.52
N ARG A 63 -38.11 -9.82 9.55
CA ARG A 63 -39.29 -10.72 9.47
C ARG A 63 -40.57 -10.08 8.93
N ASP A 64 -40.67 -8.77 8.98
CA ASP A 64 -41.78 -8.01 8.40
C ASP A 64 -41.60 -7.70 6.91
N SER A 65 -40.39 -7.85 6.39
CA SER A 65 -40.03 -7.62 4.98
C SER A 65 -39.78 -8.90 4.19
N VAL A 66 -39.39 -9.99 4.86
CA VAL A 66 -39.09 -11.30 4.23
C VAL A 66 -39.76 -12.46 4.96
N GLU A 67 -39.83 -13.61 4.31
CA GLU A 67 -40.32 -14.86 4.89
C GLU A 67 -39.23 -15.94 4.77
N LEU A 68 -38.74 -16.47 5.90
CA LEU A 68 -37.77 -17.56 5.90
C LEU A 68 -38.53 -18.90 5.80
N VAL A 69 -38.46 -19.57 4.65
CA VAL A 69 -39.31 -20.73 4.33
C VAL A 69 -38.62 -22.07 4.52
N ALA A 70 -37.29 -22.11 4.47
CA ALA A 70 -36.52 -23.33 4.69
C ALA A 70 -35.06 -23.04 5.09
N LEU A 71 -34.46 -23.99 5.79
CA LEU A 71 -33.03 -24.09 6.06
C LEU A 71 -32.46 -25.30 5.31
N ALA A 72 -31.22 -25.18 4.84
CA ALA A 72 -30.46 -26.30 4.28
C ALA A 72 -29.10 -26.43 4.97
N ASP A 73 -28.89 -27.53 5.69
CA ASP A 73 -27.63 -27.82 6.38
C ASP A 73 -27.49 -29.35 6.54
N PRO A 74 -26.35 -29.97 6.17
CA PRO A 74 -26.16 -31.42 6.30
C PRO A 74 -26.03 -31.87 7.77
N HIS A 75 -25.84 -30.93 8.71
CA HIS A 75 -25.76 -31.21 10.13
C HIS A 75 -27.08 -30.89 10.83
N ARG A 76 -27.04 -30.11 11.91
CA ARG A 76 -28.21 -29.73 12.70
C ARG A 76 -28.55 -28.26 12.41
N GLY A 77 -29.82 -27.92 12.52
CA GLY A 77 -30.27 -26.52 12.51
C GLY A 77 -29.93 -25.80 13.83
N PRO A 78 -30.27 -24.51 13.92
CA PRO A 78 -30.17 -23.75 15.16
C PRO A 78 -31.02 -24.40 16.26
N ALA A 79 -30.47 -24.49 17.48
CA ALA A 79 -31.17 -25.11 18.60
C ALA A 79 -32.29 -24.22 19.18
N ASP A 80 -32.14 -22.90 19.03
CA ASP A 80 -33.02 -21.86 19.54
C ASP A 80 -33.09 -20.64 18.58
N GLY A 81 -33.98 -19.69 18.87
CA GLY A 81 -34.16 -18.46 18.09
C GLY A 81 -35.00 -18.60 16.81
N PHE A 82 -35.04 -17.56 15.99
CA PHE A 82 -35.92 -17.41 14.80
C PHE A 82 -35.86 -18.57 13.79
N GLY A 83 -34.77 -19.34 13.76
CA GLY A 83 -34.60 -20.47 12.84
C GLY A 83 -35.00 -21.84 13.39
N SER A 84 -35.31 -21.98 14.69
CA SER A 84 -35.51 -23.30 15.32
C SER A 84 -36.79 -24.02 14.88
N GLU A 85 -37.80 -23.26 14.44
CA GLU A 85 -39.07 -23.79 13.93
C GLU A 85 -39.14 -23.86 12.39
N VAL A 86 -38.10 -23.41 11.70
CA VAL A 86 -38.04 -23.41 10.23
C VAL A 86 -37.69 -24.81 9.73
N PRO A 87 -38.38 -25.34 8.69
CA PRO A 87 -38.06 -26.65 8.12
C PRO A 87 -36.59 -26.78 7.72
N LEU A 88 -35.90 -27.76 8.29
CA LEU A 88 -34.51 -28.07 7.98
C LEU A 88 -34.42 -29.22 6.98
N HIS A 89 -33.63 -29.03 5.95
CA HIS A 89 -33.34 -30.02 4.92
C HIS A 89 -31.83 -30.31 4.85
N PRO A 90 -31.43 -31.53 4.44
CA PRO A 90 -30.01 -31.89 4.39
C PRO A 90 -29.25 -31.26 3.21
N SER A 91 -29.95 -30.71 2.22
CA SER A 91 -29.37 -30.07 1.04
C SER A 91 -30.28 -28.96 0.48
N LEU A 92 -29.71 -28.06 -0.33
CA LEU A 92 -30.48 -27.04 -1.05
C LEU A 92 -31.49 -27.67 -2.02
N ASP A 93 -31.11 -28.72 -2.73
CA ASP A 93 -32.00 -29.47 -3.62
C ASP A 93 -33.24 -30.02 -2.89
N ASP A 94 -33.07 -30.55 -1.68
CA ASP A 94 -34.17 -31.04 -0.86
C ASP A 94 -35.07 -29.90 -0.37
N ALA A 95 -34.49 -28.77 0.05
CA ALA A 95 -35.25 -27.58 0.45
C ALA A 95 -36.06 -27.02 -0.72
N LEU A 96 -35.47 -26.91 -1.92
CA LEU A 96 -36.15 -26.45 -3.13
C LEU A 96 -37.30 -27.40 -3.52
N ARG A 97 -37.08 -28.71 -3.52
CA ARG A 97 -38.14 -29.70 -3.80
C ARG A 97 -39.28 -29.62 -2.79
N ALA A 98 -38.96 -29.50 -1.50
CA ALA A 98 -39.98 -29.46 -0.44
C ALA A 98 -40.82 -28.19 -0.50
N THR A 99 -40.18 -27.04 -0.71
CA THR A 99 -40.87 -25.75 -0.86
C THR A 99 -41.72 -25.72 -2.13
N GLU A 100 -41.20 -26.20 -3.27
CA GLU A 100 -41.97 -26.30 -4.51
C GLU A 100 -43.19 -27.23 -4.36
N ALA A 101 -43.03 -28.39 -3.71
CA ALA A 101 -44.14 -29.30 -3.41
C ALA A 101 -45.22 -28.68 -2.50
N ALA A 102 -44.84 -27.71 -1.66
CA ALA A 102 -45.75 -26.91 -0.85
C ALA A 102 -46.35 -25.70 -1.60
N GLY A 103 -46.04 -25.52 -2.89
CA GLY A 103 -46.48 -24.38 -3.69
C GLY A 103 -45.74 -23.08 -3.36
N ILE A 104 -44.59 -23.17 -2.69
CA ILE A 104 -43.77 -22.05 -2.26
C ILE A 104 -42.53 -21.99 -3.16
N ARG A 105 -42.42 -20.95 -4.00
CA ARG A 105 -41.21 -20.70 -4.79
C ARG A 105 -40.25 -19.80 -4.01
N ALA A 106 -39.00 -20.24 -3.85
CA ALA A 106 -37.95 -19.41 -3.27
C ALA A 106 -37.63 -18.20 -4.18
N ASP A 107 -37.55 -17.03 -3.56
CA ASP A 107 -37.22 -15.77 -4.22
C ASP A 107 -35.74 -15.43 -4.08
N ILE A 108 -35.16 -15.74 -2.91
CA ILE A 108 -33.75 -15.53 -2.58
C ILE A 108 -33.19 -16.78 -1.89
N VAL A 109 -31.96 -17.15 -2.23
CA VAL A 109 -31.16 -18.14 -1.50
C VAL A 109 -29.93 -17.45 -0.90
N ILE A 110 -29.75 -17.57 0.40
CA ILE A 110 -28.54 -17.13 1.10
C ILE A 110 -27.59 -18.32 1.24
N VAL A 111 -26.35 -18.19 0.80
CA VAL A 111 -25.30 -19.21 0.88
C VAL A 111 -24.24 -18.75 1.88
N ALA A 112 -24.20 -19.40 3.06
CA ALA A 112 -23.27 -19.15 4.15
C ALA A 112 -22.52 -20.44 4.54
N THR A 113 -22.02 -21.16 3.54
CA THR A 113 -21.36 -22.47 3.66
C THR A 113 -19.83 -22.34 3.49
N PRO A 114 -19.03 -23.43 3.59
CA PRO A 114 -17.62 -23.37 3.20
C PRO A 114 -17.47 -23.00 1.71
N ILE A 115 -16.52 -22.11 1.40
CA ILE A 115 -16.35 -21.48 0.07
C ILE A 115 -16.29 -22.47 -1.10
N GLY A 116 -15.68 -23.65 -0.92
CA GLY A 116 -15.61 -24.69 -1.95
C GLY A 116 -16.97 -25.30 -2.33
N THR A 117 -18.07 -24.84 -1.74
CA THR A 117 -19.45 -25.23 -2.10
C THR A 117 -20.23 -24.10 -2.77
N HIS A 118 -19.73 -22.86 -2.74
CA HIS A 118 -20.48 -21.67 -3.14
C HIS A 118 -20.93 -21.72 -4.61
N ALA A 119 -20.04 -22.13 -5.51
CA ALA A 119 -20.32 -22.12 -6.94
C ALA A 119 -21.48 -23.03 -7.31
N ASP A 120 -21.46 -24.27 -6.83
CA ASP A 120 -22.52 -25.26 -7.08
C ASP A 120 -23.86 -24.81 -6.47
N LEU A 121 -23.82 -24.29 -5.24
CA LEU A 121 -25.03 -23.81 -4.55
C LEU A 121 -25.64 -22.57 -5.21
N ALA A 122 -24.81 -21.62 -5.64
CA ALA A 122 -25.24 -20.43 -6.37
C ALA A 122 -25.83 -20.80 -7.74
N GLU A 123 -25.20 -21.73 -8.48
CA GLU A 123 -25.75 -22.25 -9.73
C GLU A 123 -27.11 -22.91 -9.52
N THR A 124 -27.23 -23.82 -8.55
CA THR A 124 -28.50 -24.50 -8.23
C THR A 124 -29.61 -23.49 -7.87
N ALA A 125 -29.31 -22.50 -7.04
CA ALA A 125 -30.26 -21.46 -6.65
C ALA A 125 -30.73 -20.62 -7.85
N MET A 126 -29.81 -20.15 -8.70
CA MET A 126 -30.15 -19.34 -9.87
C MET A 126 -30.94 -20.14 -10.90
N ARG A 127 -30.62 -21.41 -11.12
CA ARG A 127 -31.39 -22.29 -12.03
C ARG A 127 -32.79 -22.59 -11.51
N ALA A 128 -33.02 -22.56 -10.19
CA ALA A 128 -34.36 -22.57 -9.59
C ALA A 128 -35.11 -21.23 -9.74
N GLY A 129 -34.42 -20.18 -10.19
CA GLY A 129 -34.94 -18.84 -10.43
C GLY A 129 -34.92 -17.92 -9.20
N ALA A 130 -34.16 -18.27 -8.18
CA ALA A 130 -33.91 -17.39 -7.03
C ALA A 130 -32.73 -16.44 -7.30
N ASP A 131 -32.78 -15.24 -6.72
CA ASP A 131 -31.58 -14.42 -6.58
C ASP A 131 -30.69 -14.99 -5.47
N VAL A 132 -29.40 -14.72 -5.54
CA VAL A 132 -28.42 -15.28 -4.61
C VAL A 132 -27.79 -14.18 -3.77
N TYR A 133 -27.74 -14.42 -2.47
CA TYR A 133 -26.79 -13.78 -1.58
C TYR A 133 -25.72 -14.81 -1.23
N VAL A 134 -24.45 -14.58 -1.59
CA VAL A 134 -23.35 -15.51 -1.29
C VAL A 134 -22.35 -14.84 -0.37
N GLU A 135 -21.96 -15.51 0.72
CA GLU A 135 -20.93 -15.00 1.61
C GLU A 135 -19.58 -14.85 0.91
N LYS A 136 -18.74 -13.98 1.46
CA LYS A 136 -17.39 -13.78 0.95
C LYS A 136 -16.46 -14.95 1.34
N PRO A 137 -15.45 -15.24 0.50
CA PRO A 137 -15.35 -14.87 -0.91
C PRO A 137 -16.42 -15.51 -1.78
N PRO A 138 -16.75 -14.95 -2.95
CA PRO A 138 -17.90 -15.41 -3.74
C PRO A 138 -17.76 -16.87 -4.18
N VAL A 139 -16.57 -17.28 -4.63
CA VAL A 139 -16.25 -18.65 -5.06
C VAL A 139 -14.76 -18.93 -4.87
N ALA A 140 -14.36 -20.21 -4.95
CA ALA A 140 -13.02 -20.66 -4.59
C ALA A 140 -12.01 -20.71 -5.75
N SER A 141 -12.38 -20.33 -6.98
CA SER A 141 -11.46 -20.29 -8.12
C SER A 141 -11.95 -19.35 -9.22
N MET A 142 -11.05 -18.86 -10.07
CA MET A 142 -11.43 -18.08 -11.25
C MET A 142 -12.33 -18.90 -12.20
N ALA A 143 -12.06 -20.20 -12.36
CA ALA A 143 -12.89 -21.07 -13.19
C ALA A 143 -14.35 -21.18 -12.67
N ASP A 144 -14.51 -21.29 -11.35
CA ASP A 144 -15.83 -21.26 -10.72
C ASP A 144 -16.50 -19.89 -10.86
N PHE A 145 -15.74 -18.81 -10.76
CA PHE A 145 -16.26 -17.46 -10.95
C PHE A 145 -16.82 -17.25 -12.35
N GLU A 146 -16.08 -17.62 -13.38
CA GLU A 146 -16.53 -17.57 -14.78
C GLU A 146 -17.75 -18.47 -15.02
N ARG A 147 -17.79 -19.64 -14.38
CA ARG A 147 -18.95 -20.54 -14.43
C ARG A 147 -20.19 -19.87 -13.83
N VAL A 148 -20.10 -19.31 -12.63
CA VAL A 148 -21.25 -18.67 -11.96
C VAL A 148 -21.69 -17.41 -12.69
N LEU A 149 -20.76 -16.61 -13.24
CA LEU A 149 -21.09 -15.45 -14.09
C LEU A 149 -21.92 -15.87 -15.31
N ARG A 150 -21.54 -16.95 -16.00
CA ARG A 150 -22.31 -17.46 -17.13
C ARG A 150 -23.72 -17.88 -16.72
N VAL A 151 -23.87 -18.57 -15.59
CA VAL A 151 -25.20 -18.94 -15.08
C VAL A 151 -26.01 -17.70 -14.70
N GLN A 152 -25.37 -16.69 -14.12
CA GLN A 152 -26.01 -15.41 -13.80
C GLN A 152 -26.57 -14.76 -15.08
N GLU A 153 -25.80 -14.72 -16.16
CA GLU A 153 -26.22 -14.20 -17.46
C GLU A 153 -27.36 -15.04 -18.07
N GLU A 154 -27.24 -16.37 -18.05
CA GLU A 154 -28.25 -17.30 -18.59
C GLU A 154 -29.62 -17.16 -17.88
N THR A 155 -29.59 -16.97 -16.56
CA THR A 155 -30.80 -16.97 -15.72
C THR A 155 -31.36 -15.58 -15.45
N GLY A 156 -30.57 -14.54 -15.72
CA GLY A 156 -30.89 -13.14 -15.42
C GLY A 156 -31.16 -12.90 -13.92
N ARG A 157 -30.57 -13.70 -13.03
CA ARG A 157 -30.71 -13.55 -11.57
C ARG A 157 -29.67 -12.59 -11.01
N ALA A 158 -30.00 -11.97 -9.89
CA ALA A 158 -29.08 -11.11 -9.16
C ALA A 158 -28.19 -11.95 -8.22
N VAL A 159 -26.90 -11.60 -8.13
CA VAL A 159 -25.97 -12.21 -7.17
C VAL A 159 -25.27 -11.11 -6.37
N GLN A 160 -25.57 -11.05 -5.07
CA GLN A 160 -24.98 -10.16 -4.09
C GLN A 160 -23.89 -10.93 -3.32
N VAL A 161 -22.67 -10.39 -3.29
CA VAL A 161 -21.53 -10.96 -2.56
C VAL A 161 -21.37 -10.28 -1.21
N GLY A 162 -21.12 -11.06 -0.16
CA GLY A 162 -21.10 -10.64 1.26
C GLY A 162 -19.93 -9.73 1.70
N PHE A 163 -19.37 -8.89 0.83
CA PHE A 163 -18.37 -7.89 1.22
C PHE A 163 -19.00 -6.69 1.92
N GLN A 164 -19.49 -6.85 3.16
CA GLN A 164 -20.22 -5.83 3.93
C GLN A 164 -19.57 -4.44 3.99
N SER A 165 -18.23 -4.38 3.96
CA SER A 165 -17.47 -3.13 3.91
C SER A 165 -17.83 -2.26 2.68
N LEU A 166 -18.28 -2.86 1.58
CA LEU A 166 -18.73 -2.17 0.37
C LEU A 166 -20.09 -1.50 0.53
N GLY A 167 -20.78 -1.72 1.65
CA GLY A 167 -21.99 -1.00 2.04
C GLY A 167 -21.72 0.35 2.71
N SER A 168 -20.46 0.67 3.03
CA SER A 168 -20.09 1.89 3.75
C SER A 168 -20.34 3.16 2.92
N HIS A 169 -20.97 4.16 3.53
CA HIS A 169 -21.19 5.47 2.90
C HIS A 169 -19.90 6.32 2.86
N ALA A 170 -18.84 5.88 3.56
CA ALA A 170 -17.52 6.50 3.48
C ALA A 170 -16.88 6.34 2.08
N LEU A 171 -17.27 5.31 1.32
CA LEU A 171 -16.75 5.11 -0.04
C LEU A 171 -17.16 6.25 -0.99
N ASP A 172 -18.39 6.76 -0.85
CA ASP A 172 -18.86 7.92 -1.62
C ASP A 172 -18.11 9.19 -1.19
N ALA A 173 -17.80 9.33 0.10
CA ALA A 173 -17.01 10.44 0.61
C ALA A 173 -15.57 10.40 0.08
N ILE A 174 -14.92 9.24 0.08
CA ILE A 174 -13.57 9.05 -0.49
C ILE A 174 -13.57 9.38 -1.98
N ALA A 175 -14.57 8.92 -2.75
CA ALA A 175 -14.68 9.25 -4.17
C ALA A 175 -14.83 10.75 -4.44
N ALA A 176 -15.45 11.49 -3.50
CA ALA A 176 -15.58 12.95 -3.60
C ALA A 176 -14.25 13.72 -3.37
N HIS A 177 -13.20 13.05 -2.88
CA HIS A 177 -11.85 13.65 -2.70
C HIS A 177 -10.98 13.66 -3.97
N GLY A 178 -11.49 13.20 -5.12
CA GLY A 178 -10.79 13.27 -6.40
C GLY A 178 -10.21 11.93 -6.86
N ALA A 179 -9.32 11.96 -7.85
CA ALA A 179 -8.72 10.73 -8.38
C ALA A 179 -7.85 10.07 -7.32
N VAL A 180 -7.89 8.74 -7.26
CA VAL A 180 -7.12 7.92 -6.31
C VAL A 180 -5.84 7.45 -6.99
N TRP A 181 -4.69 7.74 -6.39
CA TRP A 181 -3.36 7.39 -6.93
C TRP A 181 -2.83 6.07 -6.39
N SER A 182 -3.11 5.80 -5.11
CA SER A 182 -2.67 4.57 -4.44
C SER A 182 -3.58 4.26 -3.27
N VAL A 183 -3.78 2.96 -3.01
CA VAL A 183 -4.48 2.48 -1.82
C VAL A 183 -3.63 1.42 -1.14
N ALA A 184 -3.35 1.60 0.15
CA ALA A 184 -2.58 0.66 0.96
C ALA A 184 -3.43 0.16 2.12
N ALA A 185 -3.68 -1.15 2.17
CA ALA A 185 -4.39 -1.79 3.27
C ALA A 185 -3.41 -2.43 4.25
N HIS A 186 -3.55 -2.16 5.54
CA HIS A 186 -2.81 -2.88 6.57
C HIS A 186 -3.71 -3.32 7.71
N ALA A 187 -3.46 -4.53 8.21
CA ALA A 187 -4.24 -5.07 9.31
C ALA A 187 -3.45 -6.08 10.13
N THR A 188 -3.49 -5.89 11.44
CA THR A 188 -2.79 -6.70 12.43
C THR A 188 -3.84 -7.31 13.35
N TRP A 189 -4.24 -8.54 13.04
CA TRP A 189 -5.12 -9.33 13.88
C TRP A 189 -4.34 -10.42 14.58
N LEU A 190 -5.02 -11.06 15.53
CA LEU A 190 -4.50 -12.18 16.29
C LEU A 190 -5.52 -13.31 16.20
N ARG A 191 -5.08 -14.52 15.84
CA ARG A 191 -5.93 -15.72 15.84
C ARG A 191 -5.26 -16.86 16.58
N ASP A 192 -6.01 -17.45 17.50
CA ASP A 192 -5.58 -18.53 18.38
C ASP A 192 -5.89 -19.92 17.81
N ARG A 193 -5.47 -20.96 18.53
CA ARG A 193 -5.75 -22.35 18.15
C ARG A 193 -7.25 -22.65 18.11
N ALA A 194 -8.05 -22.03 18.97
CA ALA A 194 -9.51 -22.18 18.95
C ALA A 194 -10.09 -21.74 17.59
N TYR A 195 -9.61 -20.61 17.06
CA TYR A 195 -10.00 -20.13 15.74
C TYR A 195 -9.67 -21.16 14.66
N TRP A 196 -8.47 -21.72 14.63
CA TRP A 196 -8.09 -22.73 13.63
C TRP A 196 -8.75 -24.09 13.85
N GLY A 197 -9.18 -24.41 15.07
CA GLY A 197 -9.93 -25.61 15.43
C GLY A 197 -11.44 -25.53 15.19
N ARG A 198 -11.98 -24.36 14.79
CA ARG A 198 -13.43 -24.11 14.70
C ARG A 198 -14.18 -24.99 13.70
N SER A 199 -13.48 -25.49 12.68
CA SER A 199 -14.06 -26.30 11.61
C SER A 199 -12.98 -27.09 10.86
N PRO A 200 -13.32 -28.23 10.23
CA PRO A 200 -12.35 -29.04 9.49
C PRO A 200 -11.65 -28.34 8.31
N TRP A 201 -12.23 -27.25 7.79
CA TRP A 201 -11.67 -26.49 6.66
C TRP A 201 -10.85 -25.27 7.09
N ALA A 202 -10.80 -24.95 8.39
CA ALA A 202 -10.11 -23.77 8.87
C ALA A 202 -8.59 -23.88 8.65
N GLY A 203 -7.98 -22.84 8.07
CA GLY A 203 -6.56 -22.81 7.71
C GLY A 203 -6.16 -23.78 6.59
N LYS A 204 -7.13 -24.39 5.88
CA LYS A 204 -6.87 -25.36 4.83
C LYS A 204 -6.83 -24.72 3.44
N ARG A 205 -5.97 -25.26 2.56
CA ARG A 205 -5.98 -24.89 1.13
C ARG A 205 -6.96 -25.76 0.36
N VAL A 206 -7.04 -27.06 0.69
CA VAL A 206 -7.92 -28.03 0.05
C VAL A 206 -8.53 -28.98 1.08
N VAL A 207 -9.82 -29.28 0.95
CA VAL A 207 -10.52 -30.33 1.72
C VAL A 207 -11.28 -31.22 0.77
N ASP A 208 -11.04 -32.53 0.82
CA ASP A 208 -11.69 -33.53 -0.05
C ASP A 208 -11.63 -33.17 -1.54
N GLY A 209 -10.49 -32.64 -1.99
CA GLY A 209 -10.27 -32.21 -3.37
C GLY A 209 -10.93 -30.87 -3.75
N ARG A 210 -11.59 -30.19 -2.82
CA ARG A 210 -12.21 -28.87 -3.04
C ARG A 210 -11.33 -27.74 -2.48
N PRO A 211 -11.08 -26.67 -3.25
CA PRO A 211 -10.36 -25.51 -2.74
C PRO A 211 -11.12 -24.83 -1.59
N MET A 212 -10.42 -24.52 -0.51
CA MET A 212 -10.90 -23.76 0.65
C MET A 212 -10.19 -22.42 0.76
N ILE A 213 -8.86 -22.41 0.57
CA ILE A 213 -8.04 -21.18 0.54
C ILE A 213 -8.34 -20.30 1.76
N ASP A 214 -8.31 -20.88 2.97
CA ASP A 214 -8.66 -20.18 4.21
C ASP A 214 -7.48 -19.38 4.79
N GLY A 215 -6.90 -18.50 3.97
CA GLY A 215 -5.76 -17.65 4.30
C GLY A 215 -6.15 -16.24 4.76
N VAL A 216 -5.18 -15.46 5.25
CA VAL A 216 -5.43 -14.15 5.86
C VAL A 216 -6.13 -13.18 4.91
N ALA A 217 -5.68 -13.12 3.65
CA ALA A 217 -6.22 -12.22 2.62
C ALA A 217 -7.51 -12.75 1.96
N THR A 218 -7.83 -14.04 2.13
CA THR A 218 -8.96 -14.70 1.47
C THR A 218 -10.10 -15.05 2.41
N ASN A 219 -9.91 -14.97 3.73
CA ASN A 219 -11.01 -15.04 4.69
C ASN A 219 -11.04 -13.85 5.66
N PRO A 220 -10.33 -13.85 6.81
CA PRO A 220 -10.56 -12.87 7.87
C PRO A 220 -10.40 -11.43 7.40
N LEU A 221 -9.37 -11.13 6.60
CA LEU A 221 -9.05 -9.79 6.11
C LEU A 221 -9.38 -9.60 4.61
N ALA A 222 -10.20 -10.47 4.03
CA ALA A 222 -10.69 -10.35 2.65
C ALA A 222 -11.41 -9.01 2.38
N HIS A 223 -12.09 -8.45 3.40
CA HIS A 223 -12.70 -7.14 3.29
C HIS A 223 -11.67 -6.03 3.05
N ALA A 224 -10.49 -6.10 3.66
CA ALA A 224 -9.46 -5.08 3.47
C ALA A 224 -9.04 -5.00 2.00
N VAL A 225 -8.78 -6.16 1.38
CA VAL A 225 -8.41 -6.27 -0.04
C VAL A 225 -9.55 -5.84 -0.96
N ALA A 226 -10.77 -6.36 -0.76
CA ALA A 226 -11.91 -6.02 -1.60
C ALA A 226 -12.28 -4.52 -1.53
N THR A 227 -12.16 -3.92 -0.35
CA THR A 227 -12.42 -2.50 -0.14
C THR A 227 -11.33 -1.64 -0.77
N ALA A 228 -10.06 -2.04 -0.66
CA ALA A 228 -8.94 -1.32 -1.27
C ALA A 228 -9.06 -1.29 -2.80
N LEU A 229 -9.37 -2.43 -3.42
CA LEU A 229 -9.65 -2.52 -4.86
C LEU A 229 -10.83 -1.63 -5.26
N ARG A 230 -11.93 -1.65 -4.48
CA ARG A 230 -13.09 -0.79 -4.75
C ARG A 230 -12.75 0.69 -4.70
N ILE A 231 -11.97 1.13 -3.72
CA ILE A 231 -11.55 2.54 -3.59
C ILE A 231 -10.67 2.94 -4.78
N ALA A 232 -9.77 2.06 -5.22
CA ALA A 232 -8.93 2.28 -6.39
C ALA A 232 -9.69 2.19 -7.74
N GLY A 233 -11.01 1.97 -7.71
CA GLY A 233 -11.84 1.88 -8.91
C GLY A 233 -11.83 0.52 -9.61
N ALA A 234 -11.07 -0.47 -9.11
CA ALA A 234 -10.98 -1.80 -9.69
C ALA A 234 -12.18 -2.66 -9.29
N ARG A 235 -12.93 -3.15 -10.29
CA ARG A 235 -14.14 -3.98 -10.10
C ARG A 235 -14.04 -5.29 -10.85
N ARG A 236 -13.58 -5.22 -12.09
CA ARG A 236 -13.58 -6.32 -13.03
C ARG A 236 -12.20 -6.92 -13.19
N ARG A 237 -12.15 -8.07 -13.85
CA ARG A 237 -10.91 -8.78 -14.15
C ARG A 237 -9.98 -7.92 -15.01
N GLU A 238 -10.55 -7.29 -16.04
CA GLU A 238 -9.84 -6.44 -16.98
C GLU A 238 -9.23 -5.18 -16.35
N ASP A 239 -9.64 -4.81 -15.13
CA ASP A 239 -9.06 -3.68 -14.41
C ASP A 239 -7.70 -4.04 -13.78
N VAL A 240 -7.33 -5.32 -13.74
CA VAL A 240 -6.09 -5.83 -13.11
C VAL A 240 -5.05 -6.19 -14.18
N ALA A 241 -3.88 -5.56 -14.12
CA ALA A 241 -2.75 -5.87 -15.00
C ALA A 241 -1.86 -6.99 -14.45
N SER A 242 -1.58 -6.97 -13.15
CA SER A 242 -0.78 -8.01 -12.49
C SER A 242 -1.08 -8.07 -10.99
N VAL A 243 -0.90 -9.26 -10.42
CA VAL A 243 -0.95 -9.51 -8.98
C VAL A 243 0.34 -10.19 -8.54
N GLU A 244 0.99 -9.65 -7.52
CA GLU A 244 2.15 -10.23 -6.85
C GLU A 244 1.78 -10.48 -5.39
N VAL A 245 2.14 -11.66 -4.85
CA VAL A 245 1.83 -12.06 -3.48
C VAL A 245 3.05 -12.71 -2.82
N GLU A 246 3.16 -12.57 -1.51
CA GLU A 246 4.04 -13.38 -0.67
C GLU A 246 3.22 -13.93 0.50
N LEU A 247 3.33 -15.24 0.70
CA LEU A 247 2.49 -16.00 1.60
C LEU A 247 3.36 -16.64 2.68
N TYR A 248 3.10 -16.30 3.94
CA TYR A 248 3.83 -16.80 5.10
C TYR A 248 2.87 -17.41 6.12
N ARG A 249 3.38 -18.34 6.92
CA ARG A 249 2.63 -18.98 8.02
C ARG A 249 3.48 -19.16 9.27
N ALA A 250 2.92 -18.78 10.42
CA ALA A 250 3.46 -19.08 11.76
C ALA A 250 2.63 -20.14 12.50
N ASN A 251 1.33 -20.24 12.19
CA ASN A 251 0.46 -21.29 12.67
C ASN A 251 0.69 -22.59 11.91
N ASP A 252 0.38 -23.71 12.56
CA ASP A 252 0.38 -25.05 11.94
C ASP A 252 -0.88 -25.25 11.07
N ILE A 253 -0.93 -24.51 9.98
CA ILE A 253 -2.00 -24.50 8.98
C ILE A 253 -1.40 -24.71 7.58
N GLU A 254 -2.25 -24.97 6.58
CA GLU A 254 -1.82 -25.12 5.18
C GLU A 254 -1.87 -23.78 4.42
N ALA A 255 -2.78 -22.89 4.80
CA ALA A 255 -2.93 -21.55 4.22
C ALA A 255 -1.97 -20.54 4.89
N ASP A 256 -1.94 -19.33 4.35
CA ASP A 256 -1.19 -18.20 4.89
C ASP A 256 -1.91 -17.55 6.07
N ASP A 257 -1.15 -17.16 7.10
CA ASP A 257 -1.64 -16.28 8.17
C ASP A 257 -0.99 -14.89 8.16
N THR A 258 0.02 -14.69 7.30
CA THR A 258 0.73 -13.43 7.09
C THR A 258 1.03 -13.26 5.61
N THR A 259 0.53 -12.18 5.00
CA THR A 259 0.58 -11.97 3.54
C THR A 259 0.87 -10.53 3.19
N SER A 260 1.77 -10.31 2.24
CA SER A 260 1.91 -9.05 1.51
C SER A 260 1.53 -9.24 0.05
N LEU A 261 0.83 -8.29 -0.53
CA LEU A 261 0.44 -8.31 -1.94
C LEU A 261 0.51 -6.93 -2.58
N ARG A 262 0.75 -6.92 -3.89
CA ARG A 262 0.75 -5.75 -4.76
C ARG A 262 -0.07 -6.06 -6.01
N VAL A 263 -1.05 -5.22 -6.29
CA VAL A 263 -1.89 -5.28 -7.48
C VAL A 263 -1.60 -4.04 -8.32
N ARG A 264 -1.18 -4.25 -9.56
CA ARG A 264 -1.06 -3.18 -10.55
C ARG A 264 -2.33 -3.15 -11.39
N LEU A 265 -3.00 -2.01 -11.43
CA LEU A 265 -4.21 -1.84 -12.24
C LEU A 265 -3.85 -1.59 -13.70
N ALA A 266 -4.76 -1.91 -14.60
CA ALA A 266 -4.62 -1.64 -16.04
C ALA A 266 -4.49 -0.13 -16.35
N SER A 267 -5.03 0.71 -15.47
CA SER A 267 -4.90 2.17 -15.50
C SER A 267 -3.56 2.70 -14.96
N GLY A 268 -2.76 1.86 -14.30
CA GLY A 268 -1.39 2.16 -13.85
C GLY A 268 -1.22 2.33 -12.34
N GLU A 269 -2.31 2.58 -11.61
CA GLU A 269 -2.32 2.73 -10.15
C GLU A 269 -1.95 1.42 -9.45
N VAL A 270 -1.50 1.56 -8.19
CA VAL A 270 -1.07 0.43 -7.37
C VAL A 270 -1.96 0.32 -6.13
N VAL A 271 -2.45 -0.89 -5.88
CA VAL A 271 -3.09 -1.29 -4.63
C VAL A 271 -2.17 -2.26 -3.91
N SER A 272 -1.81 -1.95 -2.66
CA SER A 272 -1.01 -2.83 -1.82
C SER A 272 -1.78 -3.29 -0.60
N ALA A 273 -1.44 -4.46 -0.09
CA ALA A 273 -1.87 -4.86 1.24
C ALA A 273 -0.78 -5.64 1.97
N ALA A 274 -0.66 -5.44 3.28
CA ALA A 274 0.12 -6.29 4.17
C ALA A 274 -0.75 -6.65 5.38
N LEU A 275 -0.89 -7.93 5.66
CA LEU A 275 -1.93 -8.46 6.53
C LEU A 275 -1.35 -9.57 7.40
N THR A 276 -1.70 -9.62 8.68
CA THR A 276 -1.28 -10.72 9.57
C THR A 276 -2.37 -11.10 10.56
N LEU A 277 -2.37 -12.37 10.97
CA LEU A 277 -3.14 -12.94 12.08
C LEU A 277 -2.23 -13.32 13.26
N CYS A 278 -0.96 -12.91 13.22
CA CYS A 278 0.09 -13.27 14.16
C CYS A 278 0.68 -12.04 14.87
N ALA A 279 -0.13 -11.00 15.05
CA ALA A 279 0.27 -9.79 15.77
C ALA A 279 0.16 -9.96 17.29
N ALA A 280 0.98 -9.21 18.04
CA ALA A 280 0.91 -9.17 19.49
C ALA A 280 -0.40 -8.54 20.00
N GLU A 281 -0.92 -7.56 19.28
CA GLU A 281 -2.15 -6.84 19.59
C GLU A 281 -3.05 -6.79 18.35
N GLN A 282 -4.37 -6.85 18.59
CA GLN A 282 -5.35 -6.68 17.53
C GLN A 282 -5.68 -5.20 17.36
N HIS A 283 -5.50 -4.69 16.15
CA HIS A 283 -5.91 -3.34 15.76
C HIS A 283 -7.00 -3.38 14.68
N ASP A 284 -7.75 -2.28 14.57
CA ASP A 284 -8.70 -2.11 13.47
C ASP A 284 -7.95 -2.06 12.13
N PRO A 285 -8.40 -2.79 11.10
CA PRO A 285 -7.85 -2.66 9.76
C PRO A 285 -7.95 -1.23 9.23
N GLU A 286 -6.88 -0.77 8.59
CA GLU A 286 -6.73 0.60 8.12
C GLU A 286 -6.38 0.61 6.63
N LEU A 287 -7.06 1.49 5.87
CA LEU A 287 -6.73 1.77 4.48
C LEU A 287 -6.23 3.21 4.37
N SER A 288 -4.99 3.38 3.89
CA SER A 288 -4.44 4.67 3.51
C SER A 288 -4.74 4.91 2.03
N VAL A 289 -5.39 6.03 1.73
CA VAL A 289 -5.83 6.40 0.38
C VAL A 289 -5.16 7.72 0.01
N ARG A 290 -4.39 7.72 -1.09
CA ARG A 290 -3.84 8.96 -1.65
C ARG A 290 -4.73 9.44 -2.79
N THR A 291 -5.21 10.67 -2.68
CA THR A 291 -6.10 11.31 -3.66
C THR A 291 -5.55 12.65 -4.14
N ASP A 292 -6.14 13.23 -5.18
CA ASP A 292 -5.84 14.60 -5.62
C ASP A 292 -5.98 15.64 -4.49
N ALA A 293 -6.97 15.47 -3.60
CA ALA A 293 -7.23 16.40 -2.51
C ALA A 293 -6.37 16.16 -1.26
N GLY A 294 -5.61 15.05 -1.19
CA GLY A 294 -4.77 14.71 -0.05
C GLY A 294 -4.85 13.23 0.35
N GLU A 295 -4.32 12.94 1.53
CA GLU A 295 -4.31 11.60 2.10
C GLU A 295 -5.49 11.41 3.07
N LEU A 296 -6.12 10.24 2.98
CA LEU A 296 -7.20 9.80 3.84
C LEU A 296 -6.83 8.49 4.51
N THR A 297 -7.34 8.30 5.73
CA THR A 297 -7.28 7.05 6.47
C THR A 297 -8.69 6.55 6.69
N PHE A 298 -8.97 5.32 6.27
CA PHE A 298 -10.28 4.71 6.36
C PHE A 298 -10.26 3.42 7.20
N TRP A 299 -11.01 3.40 8.29
CA TRP A 299 -11.25 2.20 9.11
C TRP A 299 -12.60 1.59 8.75
N TYR A 300 -12.60 0.67 7.78
CA TYR A 300 -13.83 0.10 7.24
C TYR A 300 -14.65 -0.69 8.27
N THR A 301 -14.06 -1.18 9.37
CA THR A 301 -14.80 -1.87 10.42
C THR A 301 -15.69 -0.92 11.21
N ARG A 302 -15.29 0.36 11.31
CA ARG A 302 -15.97 1.42 12.06
C ARG A 302 -16.74 2.40 11.16
N ASP A 303 -16.66 2.26 9.84
CA ASP A 303 -17.17 3.23 8.86
C ASP A 303 -16.60 4.64 9.09
N GLU A 304 -15.35 4.72 9.54
CA GLU A 304 -14.74 5.97 9.98
C GLU A 304 -13.65 6.44 9.02
N LEU A 305 -13.74 7.70 8.59
CA LEU A 305 -12.80 8.35 7.68
C LEU A 305 -12.10 9.50 8.40
N ALA A 306 -10.78 9.53 8.36
CA ALA A 306 -9.98 10.69 8.75
C ALA A 306 -9.24 11.24 7.52
N GLY A 307 -9.01 12.54 7.51
CA GLY A 307 -8.21 13.21 6.49
C GLY A 307 -7.64 14.51 7.04
N ALA A 308 -6.52 14.95 6.48
CA ALA A 308 -6.16 16.36 6.62
C ALA A 308 -7.19 17.16 5.81
N ASP A 309 -7.96 18.04 6.46
CA ASP A 309 -8.58 19.17 5.75
C ASP A 309 -7.50 19.81 4.85
N PRO A 310 -7.85 20.43 3.70
CA PRO A 310 -6.90 21.27 3.00
C PRO A 310 -6.41 22.35 3.96
N VAL A 311 -5.21 22.15 4.53
CA VAL A 311 -4.58 23.11 5.42
C VAL A 311 -4.29 24.34 4.56
N PRO A 312 -4.93 25.50 4.82
CA PRO A 312 -4.48 26.74 4.23
C PRO A 312 -3.12 27.04 4.88
N ASP A 313 -2.06 27.10 4.06
CA ASP A 313 -0.73 27.64 4.40
C ASP A 313 -0.32 27.50 5.88
N ALA A 314 -0.06 26.27 6.34
CA ALA A 314 0.75 26.08 7.54
C ALA A 314 2.20 25.89 7.12
N VAL A 315 2.97 26.95 7.31
CA VAL A 315 4.42 26.92 7.46
C VAL A 315 4.74 25.98 8.64
N ASP A 316 5.83 25.21 8.50
CA ASP A 316 6.47 24.36 9.52
C ASP A 316 5.88 22.94 9.76
N GLY A 317 6.63 21.93 9.29
CA GLY A 317 7.48 21.06 10.13
C GLY A 317 6.93 20.38 11.39
N ALA A 318 5.66 20.52 11.72
CA ALA A 318 5.02 19.70 12.74
C ALA A 318 4.40 18.49 12.05
N ALA A 319 4.97 17.30 12.29
CA ALA A 319 4.16 16.09 12.24
C ALA A 319 2.92 16.36 13.09
N ALA A 320 1.75 16.44 12.44
CA ALA A 320 0.49 16.55 13.14
C ALA A 320 0.28 15.25 13.93
N SER A 321 0.77 15.24 15.17
CA SER A 321 0.38 14.27 16.19
C SER A 321 -0.99 14.63 16.81
N GLY A 322 -1.67 15.64 16.26
CA GLY A 322 -3.10 15.84 16.46
C GLY A 322 -3.86 14.91 15.52
N SER A 323 -4.52 13.90 16.08
CA SER A 323 -5.58 13.14 15.40
C SER A 323 -6.45 14.13 14.63
N ALA A 324 -6.41 14.08 13.29
CA ALA A 324 -7.44 14.71 12.50
C ALA A 324 -8.80 14.20 13.02
N ALA A 325 -9.78 15.10 13.15
CA ALA A 325 -11.11 14.69 13.58
C ALA A 325 -11.64 13.68 12.54
N SER A 326 -11.93 12.47 12.99
CA SER A 326 -12.50 11.45 12.12
C SER A 326 -14.02 11.60 12.04
N VAL A 327 -14.59 11.24 10.89
CA VAL A 327 -16.02 11.29 10.62
C VAL A 327 -16.54 9.86 10.47
N THR A 328 -17.54 9.51 11.27
CA THR A 328 -18.25 8.23 11.15
C THR A 328 -19.36 8.35 10.12
N HIS A 329 -19.39 7.43 9.17
CA HIS A 329 -20.38 7.32 8.10
C HIS A 329 -21.39 6.21 8.39
N GLY A 330 -22.54 6.27 7.70
CA GLY A 330 -23.52 5.20 7.73
C GLY A 330 -23.09 3.99 6.90
N ARG A 331 -23.86 2.90 7.00
CA ARG A 331 -23.70 1.69 6.20
C ARG A 331 -25.05 1.19 5.72
N THR A 332 -25.10 0.75 4.47
CA THR A 332 -26.23 -0.01 3.92
C THR A 332 -25.99 -1.49 4.12
N ASP A 333 -26.95 -2.20 4.76
CA ASP A 333 -26.94 -3.65 4.83
C ASP A 333 -27.09 -4.26 3.42
N LEU A 334 -26.22 -5.21 3.06
CA LEU A 334 -26.17 -5.75 1.70
C LEU A 334 -27.38 -6.64 1.36
N PHE A 335 -28.01 -7.26 2.35
CA PHE A 335 -29.24 -8.03 2.12
C PHE A 335 -30.43 -7.08 1.90
N GLU A 336 -30.52 -5.99 2.66
CA GLU A 336 -31.48 -4.91 2.38
C GLU A 336 -31.25 -4.28 0.99
N ASN A 337 -30.00 -4.11 0.58
CA ASN A 337 -29.68 -3.65 -0.78
C ASN A 337 -30.15 -4.65 -1.86
N LEU A 338 -30.02 -5.96 -1.64
CA LEU A 338 -30.60 -6.99 -2.52
C LEU A 338 -32.13 -6.93 -2.56
N LEU A 339 -32.80 -6.72 -1.42
CA LEU A 339 -34.26 -6.53 -1.38
C LEU A 339 -34.67 -5.28 -2.17
N ALA A 340 -33.94 -4.17 -2.03
CA ALA A 340 -34.19 -2.95 -2.78
C ALA A 340 -33.95 -3.14 -4.30
N HIS A 341 -32.92 -3.90 -4.67
CA HIS A 341 -32.66 -4.28 -6.06
C HIS A 341 -33.84 -5.04 -6.66
N ARG A 342 -34.36 -6.04 -5.95
CA ARG A 342 -35.54 -6.81 -6.41
C ARG A 342 -36.80 -5.95 -6.53
N ALA A 343 -37.02 -5.05 -5.59
CA ALA A 343 -38.23 -4.23 -5.56
C ALA A 343 -38.21 -3.11 -6.60
N THR A 344 -37.04 -2.52 -6.87
CA THR A 344 -36.94 -1.23 -7.61
C THR A 344 -35.87 -1.18 -8.68
N GLY A 345 -35.04 -2.22 -8.83
CA GLY A 345 -33.89 -2.22 -9.74
C GLY A 345 -32.69 -1.42 -9.25
N ARG A 346 -32.65 -1.02 -7.97
CA ARG A 346 -31.49 -0.32 -7.38
C ARG A 346 -30.20 -1.13 -7.60
N PRO A 347 -29.08 -0.54 -8.05
CA PRO A 347 -27.84 -1.28 -8.24
C PRO A 347 -27.37 -1.99 -6.96
N LEU A 348 -26.81 -3.18 -7.13
CA LEU A 348 -26.16 -3.91 -6.05
C LEU A 348 -24.83 -3.22 -5.69
N LEU A 349 -24.56 -3.05 -4.40
CA LEU A 349 -23.33 -2.43 -3.90
C LEU A 349 -22.11 -3.36 -4.01
N SER A 350 -22.36 -4.68 -4.02
CA SER A 350 -21.35 -5.73 -4.12
C SER A 350 -21.91 -6.87 -4.99
N SER A 351 -22.01 -6.60 -6.30
CA SER A 351 -22.45 -7.60 -7.28
C SER A 351 -21.36 -8.63 -7.54
N LEU A 352 -21.73 -9.82 -8.01
CA LEU A 352 -20.75 -10.82 -8.46
C LEU A 352 -19.83 -10.28 -9.57
N VAL A 353 -20.39 -9.54 -10.53
CA VAL A 353 -19.63 -8.92 -11.64
C VAL A 353 -18.54 -7.97 -11.12
N ASP A 354 -18.84 -7.23 -10.05
CA ASP A 354 -17.90 -6.28 -9.43
C ASP A 354 -16.86 -6.95 -8.50
N ALA A 355 -16.85 -8.28 -8.40
CA ALA A 355 -15.87 -9.03 -7.61
C ALA A 355 -14.69 -9.55 -8.45
N GLY A 356 -14.64 -9.27 -9.76
CA GLY A 356 -13.62 -9.79 -10.67
C GLY A 356 -12.19 -9.42 -10.29
N ALA A 357 -11.96 -8.17 -9.88
CA ALA A 357 -10.63 -7.73 -9.44
C ALA A 357 -10.15 -8.46 -8.17
N TYR A 358 -11.06 -8.71 -7.22
CA TYR A 358 -10.75 -9.49 -6.03
C TYR A 358 -10.49 -10.97 -6.39
N MET A 359 -11.21 -11.51 -7.38
CA MET A 359 -11.01 -12.89 -7.83
C MET A 359 -9.65 -13.10 -8.49
N GLU A 360 -9.06 -12.09 -9.13
CA GLU A 360 -7.66 -12.14 -9.58
C GLU A 360 -6.68 -12.30 -8.40
N VAL A 361 -6.91 -11.57 -7.31
CA VAL A 361 -6.08 -11.73 -6.08
C VAL A 361 -6.26 -13.10 -5.45
N LEU A 362 -7.51 -13.57 -5.31
CA LEU A 362 -7.80 -14.90 -4.77
C LEU A 362 -7.16 -16.00 -5.63
N GLU A 363 -7.26 -15.88 -6.95
CA GLU A 363 -6.67 -16.85 -7.88
C GLU A 363 -5.15 -16.87 -7.78
N ALA A 364 -4.50 -15.71 -7.71
CA ALA A 364 -3.06 -15.61 -7.50
C ALA A 364 -2.62 -16.37 -6.22
N ILE A 365 -3.31 -16.16 -5.09
CA ILE A 365 -3.05 -16.87 -3.83
C ILE A 365 -3.31 -18.38 -3.94
N ARG A 366 -4.39 -18.76 -4.63
CA ARG A 366 -4.78 -20.16 -4.84
C ARG A 366 -3.74 -20.92 -5.65
N THR A 367 -3.17 -20.30 -6.68
CA THR A 367 -2.20 -20.93 -7.58
C THR A 367 -0.75 -20.75 -7.15
N HIS A 368 -0.49 -19.89 -6.17
CA HIS A 368 0.84 -19.72 -5.61
C HIS A 368 1.36 -21.01 -4.97
N GLU A 369 2.69 -21.14 -4.89
CA GLU A 369 3.37 -22.15 -4.08
C GLU A 369 2.90 -22.09 -2.62
N GLU A 370 3.12 -23.19 -1.89
CA GLU A 370 2.71 -23.29 -0.48
C GLU A 370 3.28 -22.14 0.37
N PRO A 371 2.50 -21.61 1.33
CA PRO A 371 2.98 -20.57 2.22
C PRO A 371 4.25 -20.99 2.96
N VAL A 372 5.21 -20.08 2.99
CA VAL A 372 6.52 -20.25 3.60
C VAL A 372 6.36 -20.28 5.11
N ALA A 373 6.89 -21.32 5.77
CA ALA A 373 6.90 -21.36 7.22
C ALA A 373 7.92 -20.34 7.76
N ILE A 374 7.45 -19.43 8.61
CA ILE A 374 8.31 -18.48 9.32
C ILE A 374 9.21 -19.27 10.29
N ASP A 375 10.51 -18.99 10.30
CA ASP A 375 11.44 -19.66 11.20
C ASP A 375 10.99 -19.46 12.67
N PRO A 376 10.86 -20.54 13.47
CA PRO A 376 10.48 -20.45 14.88
C PRO A 376 11.33 -19.48 15.72
N ALA A 377 12.54 -19.12 15.28
CA ALA A 377 13.38 -18.11 15.93
C ALA A 377 12.73 -16.71 15.95
N PHE A 378 11.83 -16.41 15.01
CA PHE A 378 11.08 -15.15 14.93
C PHE A 378 9.65 -15.25 15.47
N ILE A 379 9.32 -16.34 16.18
CA ILE A 379 7.96 -16.60 16.67
C ILE A 379 7.98 -16.78 18.18
N THR A 380 7.26 -15.90 18.88
CA THR A 380 6.94 -16.05 20.30
C THR A 380 5.51 -16.54 20.45
N TRP A 381 5.30 -17.70 21.08
CA TRP A 381 3.96 -18.17 21.42
C TRP A 381 3.47 -17.52 22.71
N GLN A 382 2.26 -16.97 22.67
CA GLN A 382 1.57 -16.41 23.85
C GLN A 382 0.27 -17.17 24.12
N GLY A 383 -0.12 -17.26 25.39
CA GLY A 383 -1.30 -18.04 25.83
C GLY A 383 -1.04 -19.54 25.97
N GLU A 384 -2.06 -20.28 26.39
CA GLU A 384 -2.01 -21.73 26.61
C GLU A 384 -3.23 -22.42 25.98
N GLY A 385 -3.08 -23.72 25.65
CA GLY A 385 -4.18 -24.53 25.12
C GLY A 385 -4.81 -23.92 23.88
N ASP A 386 -6.15 -23.81 23.88
CA ASP A 386 -6.93 -23.24 22.77
C ASP A 386 -6.70 -21.74 22.56
N ALA A 387 -6.28 -21.01 23.60
CA ALA A 387 -5.98 -19.58 23.54
C ALA A 387 -4.54 -19.28 23.08
N ALA A 388 -3.72 -20.32 22.86
CA ALA A 388 -2.35 -20.13 22.40
C ALA A 388 -2.33 -19.60 20.96
N HIS A 389 -1.50 -18.60 20.70
CA HIS A 389 -1.32 -17.98 19.38
C HIS A 389 0.16 -17.58 19.16
N PRO A 390 0.64 -17.61 17.91
CA PRO A 390 1.97 -17.12 17.58
C PRO A 390 1.97 -15.60 17.46
N VAL A 391 3.05 -14.97 17.93
CA VAL A 391 3.40 -13.57 17.69
C VAL A 391 4.68 -13.55 16.90
N VAL A 392 4.63 -13.02 15.68
CA VAL A 392 5.80 -12.85 14.81
C VAL A 392 6.51 -11.55 15.16
N ASP A 393 7.84 -11.61 15.29
CA ASP A 393 8.66 -10.48 15.70
C ASP A 393 8.44 -9.24 14.80
N ASP A 394 8.13 -8.12 15.47
CA ASP A 394 7.85 -6.81 14.87
C ASP A 394 6.82 -6.80 13.73
N VAL A 395 6.01 -7.84 13.58
CA VAL A 395 5.12 -8.01 12.42
C VAL A 395 4.16 -6.85 12.24
N GLY A 396 3.68 -6.23 13.33
CA GLY A 396 2.78 -5.09 13.24
C GLY A 396 3.44 -3.85 12.61
N TRP A 397 4.70 -3.61 12.95
CA TRP A 397 5.50 -2.53 12.37
C TRP A 397 5.78 -2.81 10.89
N TRP A 398 6.21 -4.04 10.56
CA TRP A 398 6.48 -4.44 9.18
C TRP A 398 5.23 -4.41 8.31
N VAL A 399 4.09 -4.91 8.79
CA VAL A 399 2.80 -4.82 8.08
C VAL A 399 2.46 -3.39 7.71
N GLN A 400 2.55 -2.45 8.65
CA GLN A 400 2.25 -1.06 8.36
C GLN A 400 3.21 -0.48 7.31
N ARG A 401 4.51 -0.74 7.44
CA ARG A 401 5.53 -0.19 6.54
C ARG A 401 5.47 -0.78 5.13
N THR A 402 5.34 -2.10 5.02
CA THR A 402 5.25 -2.80 3.74
C THR A 402 4.04 -2.32 2.94
N ALA A 403 2.88 -2.18 3.58
CA ALA A 403 1.69 -1.63 2.93
C ALA A 403 1.92 -0.18 2.46
N ALA A 404 2.43 0.70 3.33
CA ALA A 404 2.67 2.10 3.04
C ALA A 404 3.67 2.33 1.88
N ALA A 405 4.68 1.47 1.81
CA ALA A 405 5.70 1.47 0.75
C ALA A 405 5.18 0.97 -0.61
N GLY A 406 4.03 0.28 -0.62
CA GLY A 406 3.57 -0.42 -1.82
C GLY A 406 4.47 -1.61 -2.20
N ALA A 407 5.15 -2.19 -1.22
CA ALA A 407 6.16 -3.23 -1.40
C ALA A 407 5.68 -4.60 -0.90
N LEU A 408 6.48 -5.64 -1.15
CA LEU A 408 6.33 -6.96 -0.54
C LEU A 408 7.25 -7.12 0.67
N PHE A 409 7.01 -8.09 1.56
CA PHE A 409 7.84 -8.27 2.76
C PHE A 409 9.31 -8.54 2.43
N SER A 410 9.59 -9.33 1.40
CA SER A 410 10.98 -9.58 0.98
C SER A 410 11.68 -8.31 0.45
N GLU A 411 10.95 -7.45 -0.27
CA GLU A 411 11.46 -6.17 -0.78
C GLU A 411 11.77 -5.19 0.35
N MET A 412 11.05 -5.30 1.47
CA MET A 412 11.30 -4.55 2.70
C MET A 412 12.39 -5.16 3.57
N HIS A 413 13.01 -6.27 3.13
CA HIS A 413 14.07 -6.99 3.85
C HIS A 413 13.63 -7.38 5.26
N VAL A 414 12.38 -7.81 5.41
CA VAL A 414 11.85 -8.25 6.69
C VAL A 414 12.63 -9.51 7.13
N PRO A 415 13.19 -9.57 8.35
CA PRO A 415 14.11 -10.64 8.75
C PRO A 415 13.59 -12.07 8.52
N TRP A 416 12.30 -12.30 8.78
CA TRP A 416 11.64 -13.59 8.59
C TRP A 416 11.14 -13.87 7.16
N ALA A 417 11.21 -12.88 6.26
CA ALA A 417 10.75 -12.98 4.88
C ALA A 417 11.88 -13.24 3.86
N ILE A 418 13.14 -13.05 4.27
CA ILE A 418 14.32 -13.09 3.38
C ILE A 418 14.64 -14.52 2.89
N GLU A 419 14.20 -15.58 3.59
CA GLU A 419 14.29 -16.95 3.07
C GLU A 419 12.94 -17.44 2.53
N ALA A 420 12.69 -17.26 1.21
CA ALA A 420 11.97 -18.17 0.29
C ALA A 420 11.49 -17.46 -1.00
N PRO A 421 11.18 -18.16 -2.13
CA PRO A 421 11.50 -19.50 -2.62
C PRO A 421 12.37 -19.46 -3.92
N ALA A 422 12.73 -20.63 -4.46
CA ALA A 422 13.59 -20.78 -5.63
C ALA A 422 12.97 -20.17 -6.90
N GLY A 423 13.57 -19.09 -7.41
CA GLY A 423 13.18 -18.47 -8.68
C GLY A 423 13.24 -16.94 -8.71
N ARG A 424 13.42 -16.28 -7.56
CA ARG A 424 13.68 -14.83 -7.51
C ARG A 424 15.15 -14.50 -7.73
N GLN A 425 15.40 -13.34 -8.32
CA GLN A 425 16.72 -12.72 -8.34
C GLN A 425 17.12 -12.48 -6.88
N GLU A 426 18.20 -13.13 -6.42
CA GLU A 426 18.74 -12.86 -5.08
C GLU A 426 18.99 -11.36 -4.92
N PRO A 427 18.67 -10.76 -3.76
CA PRO A 427 18.97 -9.36 -3.51
C PRO A 427 20.45 -9.13 -3.77
N VAL A 428 20.77 -8.05 -4.45
CA VAL A 428 22.15 -7.75 -4.81
C VAL A 428 22.84 -7.18 -3.58
N VAL A 429 23.56 -8.07 -2.92
CA VAL A 429 24.27 -7.80 -1.69
C VAL A 429 25.63 -7.15 -1.99
N VAL A 430 25.88 -5.98 -1.42
CA VAL A 430 27.24 -5.44 -1.30
C VAL A 430 27.87 -6.03 -0.04
N LYS A 431 28.66 -7.08 -0.24
CA LYS A 431 29.36 -7.81 0.83
C LYS A 431 30.28 -6.88 1.63
N ALA A 432 30.56 -7.27 2.87
CA ALA A 432 31.63 -6.64 3.62
C ALA A 432 32.98 -6.74 2.86
N PRO A 433 33.79 -5.68 2.86
CA PRO A 433 35.12 -5.70 2.27
C PRO A 433 36.03 -6.69 3.02
N ALA A 434 37.02 -7.22 2.31
CA ALA A 434 38.00 -8.12 2.90
C ALA A 434 38.68 -7.47 4.13
N GLY A 435 38.67 -8.18 5.26
CA GLY A 435 39.24 -7.71 6.53
C GLY A 435 38.25 -6.98 7.47
N ALA A 436 36.97 -6.87 7.11
CA ALA A 436 35.93 -6.39 8.02
C ALA A 436 35.75 -7.34 9.22
N ALA A 437 35.32 -6.79 10.36
CA ALA A 437 35.08 -7.56 11.59
C ALA A 437 33.89 -8.55 11.48
N SER A 438 33.00 -8.34 10.50
CA SER A 438 31.84 -9.18 10.22
C SER A 438 31.78 -9.54 8.73
N ALA A 439 31.30 -10.74 8.42
CA ALA A 439 31.02 -11.20 7.06
C ALA A 439 29.62 -10.80 6.56
N ALA A 440 28.82 -10.12 7.40
CA ALA A 440 27.49 -9.64 7.03
C ALA A 440 27.56 -8.63 5.86
N PRO A 441 26.52 -8.55 5.01
CA PRO A 441 26.35 -7.47 4.05
C PRO A 441 26.49 -6.09 4.68
N ILE A 442 27.05 -5.12 3.95
CA ILE A 442 27.08 -3.72 4.41
C ILE A 442 25.94 -2.91 3.81
N ALA A 443 25.55 -3.22 2.57
CA ALA A 443 24.43 -2.58 1.92
C ALA A 443 23.73 -3.55 0.98
N ILE A 444 22.45 -3.32 0.73
CA ILE A 444 21.71 -3.99 -0.34
C ILE A 444 21.37 -2.96 -1.42
N TRP A 445 21.63 -3.32 -2.68
CA TRP A 445 21.26 -2.52 -3.83
C TRP A 445 19.85 -2.87 -4.31
N ASN A 446 19.04 -1.84 -4.47
CA ASN A 446 17.70 -1.90 -5.03
C ASN A 446 17.71 -1.14 -6.36
N ASP A 447 17.14 -1.73 -7.40
CA ASP A 447 17.08 -1.13 -8.74
C ASP A 447 15.96 -0.09 -8.90
N GLY A 448 15.08 0.01 -7.90
CA GLY A 448 13.96 0.95 -7.86
C GLY A 448 12.69 0.45 -8.54
N THR A 449 12.67 -0.75 -9.13
CA THR A 449 11.51 -1.27 -9.87
C THR A 449 10.28 -1.53 -9.00
N THR A 450 10.50 -1.69 -7.70
CA THR A 450 9.48 -1.91 -6.67
C THR A 450 8.89 -0.61 -6.11
N VAL A 451 9.52 0.53 -6.42
CA VAL A 451 9.10 1.87 -5.97
C VAL A 451 7.87 2.32 -6.76
N THR A 452 6.92 2.95 -6.08
CA THR A 452 5.72 3.48 -6.73
C THR A 452 6.06 4.63 -7.70
N PRO A 453 5.33 4.77 -8.84
CA PRO A 453 5.60 5.83 -9.82
C PRO A 453 5.63 7.25 -9.22
N THR A 454 4.71 7.55 -8.30
CA THR A 454 4.63 8.85 -7.59
C THR A 454 5.82 9.12 -6.68
N SER A 455 6.61 8.09 -6.34
CA SER A 455 7.84 8.19 -5.55
C SER A 455 9.10 8.23 -6.42
N SER A 456 8.94 8.36 -7.75
CA SER A 456 10.00 8.37 -8.76
C SER A 456 10.94 7.15 -8.65
N PRO A 457 10.60 6.03 -9.31
CA PRO A 457 11.39 4.81 -9.28
C PRO A 457 12.84 5.06 -9.63
N ARG A 458 13.77 4.69 -8.76
CA ARG A 458 15.20 4.89 -8.94
C ARG A 458 16.01 3.95 -8.06
N GLN A 459 17.28 3.73 -8.43
CA GLN A 459 18.17 2.92 -7.62
C GLN A 459 18.48 3.54 -6.25
N PHE A 460 18.68 2.70 -5.23
CA PHE A 460 19.11 3.12 -3.90
C PHE A 460 19.79 1.99 -3.12
N LEU A 461 20.58 2.36 -2.11
CA LEU A 461 21.17 1.43 -1.16
C LEU A 461 20.37 1.43 0.15
N HIS A 462 19.74 0.29 0.45
CA HIS A 462 19.01 0.05 1.70
C HIS A 462 18.69 -1.45 1.87
N PRO A 463 18.79 -2.01 3.10
CA PRO A 463 19.41 -1.41 4.28
C PRO A 463 20.92 -1.18 4.09
N ILE A 464 21.45 -0.14 4.75
CA ILE A 464 22.89 0.04 4.99
C ILE A 464 23.12 -0.20 6.47
N MET A 465 24.10 -1.04 6.82
CA MET A 465 24.35 -1.47 8.18
C MET A 465 25.77 -1.13 8.64
N THR A 466 25.92 -0.87 9.93
CA THR A 466 27.23 -0.85 10.59
C THR A 466 27.79 -2.28 10.74
N PRO A 467 29.08 -2.46 11.06
CA PRO A 467 29.65 -3.78 11.31
C PRO A 467 28.97 -4.58 12.44
N ALA A 468 28.40 -3.90 13.45
CA ALA A 468 27.59 -4.53 14.50
C ALA A 468 26.12 -4.78 14.10
N GLY A 469 25.71 -4.41 12.88
CA GLY A 469 24.37 -4.64 12.37
C GLY A 469 23.37 -3.51 12.64
N VAL A 470 23.81 -2.33 13.08
CA VAL A 470 22.90 -1.19 13.27
C VAL A 470 22.49 -0.65 11.90
N VAL A 471 21.19 -0.60 11.62
CA VAL A 471 20.67 -0.04 10.36
C VAL A 471 20.81 1.48 10.36
N VAL A 472 21.52 2.00 9.36
CA VAL A 472 21.82 3.42 9.15
C VAL A 472 21.35 3.91 7.78
N SER A 473 20.31 3.30 7.22
CA SER A 473 19.53 3.92 6.15
C SER A 473 18.07 3.52 6.29
N ASP A 474 17.16 4.37 5.85
CA ASP A 474 15.74 4.06 5.80
C ASP A 474 15.21 4.28 4.37
N ALA A 475 14.24 3.48 3.95
CA ALA A 475 13.57 3.59 2.66
C ALA A 475 12.06 3.45 2.85
N HIS A 476 11.29 4.20 2.06
CA HIS A 476 9.84 4.29 2.20
C HIS A 476 9.38 4.60 3.64
N PRO A 477 9.93 5.66 4.28
CA PRO A 477 9.52 6.03 5.62
C PRO A 477 8.10 6.62 5.58
N ARG A 478 7.34 6.42 6.68
CA ARG A 478 5.91 6.80 6.75
C ARG A 478 5.64 8.28 6.48
N ASP A 479 6.58 9.15 6.84
CA ASP A 479 6.48 10.60 6.66
C ASP A 479 6.69 11.06 5.22
N HIS A 480 7.51 10.34 4.44
CA HIS A 480 7.93 10.72 3.10
C HIS A 480 8.29 9.48 2.26
N ASP A 481 7.29 8.83 1.66
CA ASP A 481 7.45 7.55 0.93
C ASP A 481 8.53 7.57 -0.16
N TRP A 482 8.77 8.74 -0.76
CA TRP A 482 9.76 8.94 -1.82
C TRP A 482 11.22 9.08 -1.32
N HIS A 483 11.48 8.99 -0.02
CA HIS A 483 12.84 8.96 0.51
C HIS A 483 13.41 7.53 0.47
N LEU A 484 14.50 7.36 -0.29
CA LEU A 484 15.07 6.06 -0.62
C LEU A 484 16.55 5.98 -0.23
N GLY A 485 16.82 5.42 0.96
CA GLY A 485 18.15 5.02 1.41
C GLY A 485 19.26 6.03 1.13
N LEU A 486 20.40 5.54 0.65
CA LEU A 486 21.43 6.35 -0.01
C LEU A 486 21.22 6.28 -1.53
N SER A 487 20.89 7.41 -2.16
CA SER A 487 20.58 7.50 -3.58
C SER A 487 20.86 8.88 -4.16
N LEU A 488 20.76 9.00 -5.49
CA LEU A 488 20.62 10.28 -6.17
C LEU A 488 19.15 10.57 -6.42
N GLY A 489 18.72 11.80 -6.18
CA GLY A 489 17.39 12.26 -6.55
C GLY A 489 17.40 13.75 -6.84
N LEU A 490 16.61 14.19 -7.81
CA LEU A 490 16.45 15.61 -8.14
C LEU A 490 14.98 15.93 -8.33
N GLN A 491 14.51 16.98 -7.64
CA GLN A 491 13.15 17.50 -7.75
C GLN A 491 12.88 18.19 -9.09
N HIS A 492 13.93 18.63 -9.79
CA HIS A 492 13.78 19.34 -11.05
C HIS A 492 14.88 18.93 -12.03
N VAL A 493 14.49 18.23 -13.09
CA VAL A 493 15.33 17.88 -14.23
C VAL A 493 14.57 18.29 -15.48
N ASP A 494 14.85 19.48 -16.01
CA ASP A 494 14.20 19.99 -17.23
C ASP A 494 12.65 19.98 -17.12
N GLY A 495 12.15 20.44 -15.97
CA GLY A 495 10.71 20.44 -15.66
C GLY A 495 10.14 19.14 -15.10
N LEU A 496 10.93 18.07 -14.96
CA LEU A 496 10.49 16.76 -14.46
C LEU A 496 10.98 16.48 -13.04
N ASN A 497 10.23 15.65 -12.31
CA ASN A 497 10.53 15.25 -10.94
C ASN A 497 11.09 13.83 -10.89
N PHE A 498 12.33 13.67 -10.42
CA PHE A 498 12.99 12.37 -10.19
C PHE A 498 13.28 12.13 -8.70
N TRP A 499 12.70 12.95 -7.82
CA TRP A 499 12.76 12.80 -6.36
C TRP A 499 11.55 12.03 -5.84
N GLY A 500 10.38 12.24 -6.44
CA GLY A 500 9.09 11.74 -5.99
C GLY A 500 8.32 12.76 -5.15
N GLY A 501 7.07 12.45 -4.85
CA GLY A 501 6.19 13.32 -4.09
C GLY A 501 5.71 14.55 -4.86
N ARG A 502 5.34 15.60 -4.15
CA ARG A 502 4.86 16.85 -4.76
C ARG A 502 6.02 17.67 -5.34
N THR A 503 5.81 18.26 -6.51
CA THR A 503 6.73 19.18 -7.17
C THR A 503 6.55 20.60 -6.63
N TYR A 504 7.65 21.28 -6.27
CA TYR A 504 7.60 22.68 -5.85
C TYR A 504 7.59 23.63 -7.05
N LEU A 505 6.54 24.44 -7.13
CA LEU A 505 6.39 25.50 -8.11
C LEU A 505 6.59 26.89 -7.47
N ARG A 506 7.41 27.72 -8.10
CA ARG A 506 7.65 29.10 -7.66
C ARG A 506 6.33 29.87 -7.57
N GLY A 507 6.03 30.39 -6.38
CA GLY A 507 4.83 31.17 -6.11
C GLY A 507 3.53 30.37 -5.96
N ALA A 508 3.56 29.06 -6.17
CA ALA A 508 2.39 28.19 -6.05
C ALA A 508 2.58 26.99 -5.10
N GLY A 509 3.76 26.87 -4.48
CA GLY A 509 4.05 25.86 -3.46
C GLY A 509 4.18 24.44 -4.04
N TYR A 510 4.01 23.44 -3.17
CA TYR A 510 4.07 22.03 -3.55
C TYR A 510 2.74 21.55 -4.16
N GLN A 511 2.81 20.95 -5.35
CA GLN A 511 1.65 20.40 -6.05
C GLN A 511 1.91 18.98 -6.52
N TRP A 512 0.86 18.15 -6.53
CA TRP A 512 0.89 16.89 -7.26
C TRP A 512 0.75 17.18 -8.75
N LEU A 513 1.72 16.70 -9.54
CA LEU A 513 1.77 16.85 -10.98
C LEU A 513 2.06 15.48 -11.60
N ASP A 514 1.66 15.32 -12.86
CA ASP A 514 2.04 14.16 -13.69
C ASP A 514 3.39 14.43 -14.37
N ASP A 515 4.43 14.66 -13.56
CA ASP A 515 5.78 15.02 -14.00
C ASP A 515 6.87 14.05 -13.51
N HIS A 516 6.47 12.95 -12.88
CA HIS A 516 7.39 11.96 -12.31
C HIS A 516 8.12 11.17 -13.40
N GLY A 517 9.45 11.29 -13.39
CA GLY A 517 10.34 10.42 -14.12
C GLY A 517 10.77 9.20 -13.32
N ARG A 518 11.51 8.31 -13.98
CA ARG A 518 12.10 7.10 -13.40
C ARG A 518 13.55 6.91 -13.86
N VAL A 519 14.35 6.23 -13.07
CA VAL A 519 15.76 5.94 -13.35
C VAL A 519 15.91 4.44 -13.60
N GLU A 520 16.21 4.07 -14.85
CA GLU A 520 16.28 2.68 -15.30
C GLU A 520 17.73 2.20 -15.39
N ALA A 521 18.05 1.10 -14.71
CA ALA A 521 19.38 0.48 -14.80
C ALA A 521 19.63 -0.12 -16.20
N ARG A 522 20.77 0.23 -16.81
CA ARG A 522 21.25 -0.33 -18.08
C ARG A 522 22.37 -1.34 -17.89
N GLU A 523 23.31 -1.00 -17.02
CA GLU A 523 24.46 -1.83 -16.71
C GLU A 523 24.66 -1.84 -15.20
N VAL A 524 24.91 -3.01 -14.64
CA VAL A 524 25.13 -3.22 -13.21
C VAL A 524 26.34 -4.14 -13.08
N VAL A 525 27.38 -3.67 -12.41
CA VAL A 525 28.58 -4.43 -12.10
C VAL A 525 28.74 -4.45 -10.59
N ILE A 526 28.65 -5.64 -10.01
CA ILE A 526 28.81 -5.85 -8.58
C ILE A 526 30.12 -6.59 -8.35
N GLY A 527 30.95 -6.06 -7.46
CA GLY A 527 32.17 -6.70 -6.99
C GLY A 527 32.13 -6.88 -5.48
N ASP A 528 33.17 -7.53 -4.93
CA ASP A 528 33.30 -7.66 -3.47
C ASP A 528 33.42 -6.27 -2.83
N GLY A 529 32.39 -5.86 -2.09
CA GLY A 529 32.31 -4.54 -1.47
C GLY A 529 32.18 -3.37 -2.46
N SER A 530 31.75 -3.58 -3.71
CA SER A 530 31.56 -2.49 -4.66
C SER A 530 30.36 -2.67 -5.58
N LEU A 531 29.79 -1.55 -6.00
CA LEU A 531 28.69 -1.46 -6.95
C LEU A 531 29.03 -0.36 -7.95
N ARG A 532 28.89 -0.66 -9.24
CA ARG A 532 28.87 0.32 -10.32
C ARG A 532 27.63 0.13 -11.16
N THR A 533 26.90 1.22 -11.40
CA THR A 533 25.73 1.21 -12.27
C THR A 533 25.82 2.30 -13.33
N THR A 534 25.23 2.02 -14.48
CA THR A 534 24.87 3.03 -15.48
C THR A 534 23.35 3.02 -15.62
N CYS A 535 22.71 4.16 -15.41
CA CYS A 535 21.25 4.29 -15.48
C CYS A 535 20.83 5.42 -16.43
N ASP A 536 19.62 5.31 -16.96
CA ASP A 536 18.98 6.35 -17.75
C ASP A 536 17.84 6.99 -16.98
N TRP A 537 17.80 8.31 -16.95
CA TRP A 537 16.72 9.09 -16.33
C TRP A 537 15.67 9.38 -17.39
N VAL A 538 14.56 8.66 -17.33
CA VAL A 538 13.51 8.63 -18.34
C VAL A 538 12.28 9.39 -17.85
N GLY A 539 11.80 10.33 -18.66
CA GLY A 539 10.57 11.07 -18.37
C GLY A 539 9.30 10.25 -18.60
N PRO A 540 8.13 10.80 -18.21
CA PRO A 540 6.82 10.17 -18.49
C PRO A 540 6.55 10.02 -20.00
N ASP A 541 7.17 10.87 -20.83
CA ASP A 541 7.15 10.78 -22.30
C ASP A 541 8.05 9.68 -22.89
N ALA A 542 8.63 8.84 -22.04
CA ALA A 542 9.58 7.79 -22.37
C ALA A 542 10.90 8.26 -22.99
N ALA A 543 11.18 9.57 -23.02
CA ALA A 543 12.46 10.09 -23.50
C ALA A 543 13.49 10.23 -22.38
N THR A 544 14.72 9.80 -22.65
CA THR A 544 15.84 9.93 -21.70
C THR A 544 16.33 11.37 -21.63
N ARG A 545 16.47 11.91 -20.41
CA ARG A 545 17.03 13.24 -20.12
C ARG A 545 18.49 13.19 -19.72
N LEU A 546 18.81 12.31 -18.77
CA LEU A 546 20.17 12.14 -18.25
C LEU A 546 20.63 10.69 -18.37
N ARG A 547 21.94 10.51 -18.46
CA ARG A 547 22.61 9.25 -18.17
C ARG A 547 23.43 9.39 -16.91
N GLU A 548 23.13 8.54 -15.95
CA GLU A 548 23.84 8.43 -14.69
C GLU A 548 24.91 7.34 -14.77
N ARG A 549 26.09 7.63 -14.22
CA ARG A 549 27.04 6.62 -13.77
C ARG A 549 27.21 6.78 -12.27
N PHE A 550 27.05 5.71 -11.52
CA PHE A 550 27.18 5.71 -10.07
C PHE A 550 28.14 4.59 -9.65
N GLU A 551 29.11 4.90 -8.79
CA GLU A 551 30.02 3.91 -8.23
C GLU A 551 30.13 4.11 -6.72
N VAL A 552 30.05 3.02 -5.97
CA VAL A 552 30.38 2.97 -4.55
C VAL A 552 31.33 1.79 -4.28
N ARG A 553 32.33 2.02 -3.44
CA ARG A 553 33.28 1.00 -2.97
C ARG A 553 33.51 1.14 -1.48
N PHE A 554 33.22 0.08 -0.75
CA PHE A 554 33.45 -0.04 0.68
C PHE A 554 34.85 -0.59 0.97
N GLU A 555 35.46 -0.10 2.05
CA GLU A 555 36.79 -0.47 2.53
C GLU A 555 36.74 -0.74 4.04
N ALA A 556 37.27 -1.89 4.45
CA ALA A 556 37.41 -2.21 5.88
C ALA A 556 38.51 -1.35 6.47
N LEU A 557 38.22 -0.67 7.57
CA LEU A 557 39.24 0.01 8.35
C LEU A 557 39.61 -0.86 9.57
N PRO A 558 40.88 -0.85 10.03
CA PRO A 558 41.31 -1.67 11.15
C PRO A 558 40.47 -1.41 12.42
N SER A 559 39.90 -2.45 13.02
CA SER A 559 39.20 -2.34 14.31
C SER A 559 40.16 -1.88 15.41
N PRO A 560 39.71 -1.02 16.35
CA PRO A 560 40.52 -0.65 17.50
C PRO A 560 40.65 -1.84 18.46
N GLY A 561 41.80 -2.51 18.45
CA GLY A 561 42.13 -3.60 19.37
C GLY A 561 43.54 -3.44 19.95
N THR A 562 43.63 -3.44 21.29
CA THR A 562 44.76 -3.95 22.09
C THR A 562 46.17 -3.36 21.92
N SER A 563 46.36 -2.26 21.20
CA SER A 563 47.58 -1.45 21.26
C SER A 563 47.22 -0.01 20.91
N GLY A 564 47.74 0.96 21.66
CA GLY A 564 47.31 2.35 21.61
C GLY A 564 47.34 2.98 20.21
N ALA A 565 46.49 4.01 20.09
CA ALA A 565 46.22 4.89 18.94
C ALA A 565 45.19 4.35 17.94
N LEU A 566 44.08 5.11 17.81
CA LEU A 566 42.99 5.06 16.81
C LEU A 566 41.60 4.58 17.30
N GLY A 567 41.46 4.17 18.56
CA GLY A 567 40.15 3.93 19.20
C GLY A 567 39.85 4.96 20.29
N GLY A 568 38.89 5.85 20.07
CA GLY A 568 38.21 6.55 21.16
C GLY A 568 37.26 5.60 21.90
N PRO A 569 36.87 5.88 23.15
CA PRO A 569 35.93 5.03 23.87
C PRO A 569 34.57 5.00 23.15
N GLY A 570 34.12 3.81 22.70
CA GLY A 570 32.73 3.56 22.33
C GLY A 570 32.42 2.99 20.93
N ALA A 571 33.39 2.86 20.01
CA ALA A 571 33.17 2.29 18.68
C ALA A 571 33.88 0.93 18.51
N SER A 572 33.14 -0.15 18.22
CA SER A 572 33.66 -1.52 18.09
C SER A 572 34.10 -1.91 16.66
N GLY A 573 33.49 -1.29 15.64
CA GLY A 573 33.75 -1.55 14.22
C GLY A 573 33.42 -0.35 13.34
N LEU A 574 34.15 -0.19 12.22
CA LEU A 574 33.94 0.89 11.27
C LEU A 574 34.34 0.53 9.84
N VAL A 575 33.69 1.17 8.87
CA VAL A 575 33.86 0.97 7.42
C VAL A 575 33.91 2.35 6.75
N ALA A 576 34.87 2.54 5.84
CA ALA A 576 34.86 3.70 4.94
C ALA A 576 34.30 3.32 3.57
N PHE A 577 33.85 4.30 2.80
CA PHE A 577 33.52 4.08 1.40
C PHE A 577 33.91 5.26 0.53
N ALA A 578 34.24 4.98 -0.73
CA ALA A 578 34.31 5.98 -1.79
C ALA A 578 33.03 5.90 -2.61
N LEU A 579 32.40 7.04 -2.89
CA LEU A 579 31.21 7.14 -3.72
C LEU A 579 31.42 8.22 -4.77
N SER A 580 31.08 7.95 -6.03
CA SER A 580 31.11 8.95 -7.09
C SER A 580 29.93 8.81 -8.02
N PHE A 581 29.47 9.92 -8.57
CA PHE A 581 28.49 9.90 -9.65
C PHE A 581 28.79 10.91 -10.75
N GLU A 582 28.25 10.63 -11.94
CA GLU A 582 28.22 11.48 -13.13
C GLU A 582 26.78 11.54 -13.66
N LEU A 583 26.27 12.74 -13.97
CA LEU A 583 24.99 12.95 -14.65
C LEU A 583 25.26 13.68 -15.97
N ALA A 584 25.12 12.97 -17.08
CA ALA A 584 25.37 13.48 -18.43
C ALA A 584 24.06 13.85 -19.15
N ASN A 585 24.00 15.04 -19.75
CA ASN A 585 22.91 15.44 -20.63
C ASN A 585 23.00 14.67 -21.95
N VAL A 586 22.04 13.76 -22.19
CA VAL A 586 21.97 12.96 -23.42
C VAL A 586 21.01 13.53 -24.47
N THR A 587 20.42 14.68 -24.20
CA THR A 587 19.51 15.37 -25.12
C THR A 587 20.27 16.27 -26.10
N GLU A 588 19.60 16.69 -27.18
CA GLU A 588 20.14 17.68 -28.12
C GLU A 588 19.91 19.14 -27.68
N ARG A 589 19.36 19.35 -26.48
CA ARG A 589 19.04 20.68 -25.94
C ARG A 589 19.73 20.94 -24.60
N VAL A 590 19.76 22.20 -24.21
CA VAL A 590 20.19 22.59 -22.86
C VAL A 590 19.14 22.12 -21.85
N ILE A 591 19.59 21.53 -20.74
CA ILE A 591 18.73 21.12 -19.63
C ILE A 591 19.21 21.77 -18.32
N SER A 592 18.28 21.97 -17.39
CA SER A 592 18.58 22.46 -16.04
C SER A 592 18.32 21.37 -15.00
N LEU A 593 19.22 21.29 -14.02
CA LEU A 593 19.09 20.47 -12.83
C LEU A 593 18.90 21.40 -11.64
N GLY A 594 17.79 21.24 -10.93
CA GLY A 594 17.38 22.14 -9.87
C GLY A 594 16.84 21.42 -8.64
N SER A 595 16.51 22.26 -7.66
CA SER A 595 15.82 21.91 -6.43
C SER A 595 14.71 22.92 -6.16
N PRO A 596 13.86 22.71 -5.16
CA PRO A 596 12.98 23.76 -4.68
C PRO A 596 13.74 25.03 -4.28
N GLY A 597 14.96 24.90 -3.75
CA GLY A 597 15.88 25.99 -3.44
C GLY A 597 16.18 26.87 -4.64
N SER A 598 16.69 26.27 -5.73
CA SER A 598 16.93 27.00 -6.97
C SER A 598 15.65 27.51 -7.62
N ASN A 599 14.50 26.88 -7.33
CA ASN A 599 13.18 27.34 -7.75
C ASN A 599 12.55 28.39 -6.79
N GLY A 600 13.29 28.90 -5.80
CA GLY A 600 12.90 30.03 -4.96
C GLY A 600 12.36 29.68 -3.57
N ARG A 601 12.46 28.42 -3.13
CA ARG A 601 12.16 28.01 -1.75
C ARG A 601 13.42 28.09 -0.89
N SER A 602 13.59 29.16 -0.13
CA SER A 602 14.72 29.30 0.80
C SER A 602 14.89 28.05 1.70
N GLY A 603 16.12 27.52 1.79
CA GLY A 603 16.42 26.29 2.55
C GLY A 603 15.90 24.99 1.92
N GLY A 604 15.35 25.06 0.71
CA GLY A 604 14.83 23.92 -0.05
C GLY A 604 15.85 23.26 -0.97
N GLY A 605 17.15 23.37 -0.69
CA GLY A 605 18.24 22.92 -1.57
C GLY A 605 18.42 21.40 -1.67
N TYR A 606 17.41 20.58 -1.37
CA TYR A 606 17.56 19.13 -1.49
C TYR A 606 17.52 18.70 -2.95
N GLY A 607 18.49 17.86 -3.31
CA GLY A 607 18.73 17.38 -4.66
C GLY A 607 20.20 17.09 -4.87
N GLY A 608 20.53 16.00 -5.56
CA GLY A 608 21.89 15.46 -5.63
C GLY A 608 22.00 14.20 -4.79
N LEU A 609 23.08 14.07 -3.99
CA LEU A 609 23.27 12.93 -3.11
C LEU A 609 22.39 13.06 -1.87
N SER A 610 21.57 12.05 -1.59
CA SER A 610 20.69 12.01 -0.43
C SER A 610 20.88 10.70 0.34
N TRP A 611 20.93 10.80 1.66
CA TRP A 611 20.96 9.68 2.59
C TRP A 611 19.85 9.85 3.63
N ARG A 612 18.77 9.09 3.44
CA ARG A 612 17.67 8.95 4.39
C ARG A 612 18.11 8.01 5.52
N LEU A 613 18.06 8.49 6.78
CA LEU A 613 18.34 7.66 7.96
C LEU A 613 17.03 7.23 8.67
N PRO A 614 17.08 6.17 9.49
CA PRO A 614 15.95 5.79 10.34
C PRO A 614 15.67 6.85 11.42
N ALA A 615 14.47 6.78 12.00
CA ALA A 615 14.14 7.52 13.21
C ALA A 615 15.14 7.18 14.33
N ALA A 616 15.63 8.20 15.02
CA ALA A 616 16.68 8.05 16.02
C ALA A 616 16.54 9.09 17.15
N ALA A 617 17.05 8.73 18.32
CA ALA A 617 17.15 9.62 19.48
C ALA A 617 18.57 10.19 19.64
N GLU A 618 18.70 11.23 20.46
CA GLU A 618 20.00 11.83 20.82
C GLU A 618 20.86 12.27 19.62
N VAL A 619 20.20 12.74 18.56
CA VAL A 619 20.83 13.12 17.30
C VAL A 619 21.84 14.26 17.51
N ARG A 620 23.07 14.04 17.03
CA ARG A 620 24.13 15.05 16.92
C ARG A 620 24.63 15.13 15.50
N VAL A 621 24.26 16.21 14.82
CA VAL A 621 24.84 16.59 13.51
C VAL A 621 25.90 17.66 13.69
N ARG A 622 27.04 17.49 13.02
CA ARG A 622 28.28 18.24 13.26
C ARG A 622 29.08 18.42 11.96
N THR A 623 29.76 19.55 11.84
CA THR A 623 30.84 19.79 10.88
C THR A 623 32.14 20.07 11.65
N ASP A 624 33.21 20.47 10.95
CA ASP A 624 34.46 20.89 11.57
C ASP A 624 34.34 22.13 12.48
N ALA A 625 33.34 22.98 12.23
CA ALA A 625 33.18 24.26 12.91
C ALA A 625 31.79 24.50 13.54
N ALA A 626 30.80 23.65 13.26
CA ALA A 626 29.41 23.86 13.66
C ALA A 626 28.75 22.57 14.18
N SER A 627 27.69 22.74 14.98
CA SER A 627 26.85 21.63 15.44
C SER A 627 25.39 22.05 15.50
N GLY A 628 24.51 21.08 15.24
CA GLY A 628 23.06 21.25 15.20
C GLY A 628 22.54 21.54 13.80
N GLU A 629 21.31 21.13 13.53
CA GLU A 629 20.70 21.21 12.19
C GLU A 629 20.78 22.61 11.59
N ALA A 630 20.35 23.64 12.33
CA ALA A 630 20.29 25.00 11.83
C ALA A 630 21.66 25.57 11.40
N ALA A 631 22.74 25.12 12.03
CA ALA A 631 24.10 25.59 11.72
C ALA A 631 24.78 24.76 10.62
N CYS A 632 24.42 23.47 10.49
CA CYS A 632 24.98 22.59 9.47
C CYS A 632 24.22 22.64 8.14
N HIS A 633 22.91 22.89 8.18
CA HIS A 633 22.06 22.94 6.99
C HIS A 633 22.42 24.13 6.08
N GLY A 634 22.82 23.84 4.83
CA GLY A 634 23.29 24.83 3.87
C GLY A 634 24.73 25.29 4.08
N SER A 635 25.45 24.69 5.04
CA SER A 635 26.86 25.01 5.27
C SER A 635 27.75 24.35 4.21
N VAL A 636 28.83 25.04 3.84
CA VAL A 636 29.92 24.47 3.05
C VAL A 636 31.06 24.15 4.01
N ALA A 637 31.29 22.87 4.27
CA ALA A 637 32.27 22.38 5.23
C ALA A 637 33.00 21.15 4.70
N PRO A 638 34.25 20.87 5.13
CA PRO A 638 35.02 19.73 4.63
C PRO A 638 34.35 18.37 4.82
N TRP A 639 33.55 18.23 5.88
CA TRP A 639 32.78 17.02 6.19
C TRP A 639 31.52 17.36 6.99
N ILE A 640 30.55 16.44 6.94
CA ILE A 640 29.36 16.40 7.79
C ILE A 640 29.31 15.05 8.48
N ALA A 641 28.99 15.03 9.77
CA ALA A 641 28.85 13.82 10.57
C ALA A 641 27.55 13.81 11.33
N TRP A 642 26.99 12.63 11.49
CA TRP A 642 25.77 12.40 12.24
C TRP A 642 25.92 11.16 13.11
N SER A 643 25.82 11.37 14.42
CA SER A 643 25.74 10.30 15.41
C SER A 643 24.38 10.30 16.09
N ALA A 644 23.80 9.13 16.32
CA ALA A 644 22.51 8.99 16.98
C ALA A 644 22.32 7.61 17.62
N ALA A 645 21.33 7.50 18.50
CA ALA A 645 20.84 6.24 19.03
C ALA A 645 19.67 5.74 18.16
N PHE A 646 19.93 4.71 17.36
CA PHE A 646 18.94 3.99 16.55
C PHE A 646 18.31 2.85 17.36
N ALA A 647 17.28 2.21 16.80
CA ALA A 647 16.59 1.08 17.45
C ALA A 647 17.57 -0.05 17.85
N ASP A 648 18.49 -0.38 16.95
CA ASP A 648 19.42 -1.52 17.11
C ASP A 648 20.75 -1.14 17.77
N GLY A 649 20.96 0.15 18.08
CA GLY A 649 22.19 0.62 18.72
C GLY A 649 22.59 2.04 18.35
N THR A 650 23.69 2.50 18.94
CA THR A 650 24.28 3.80 18.58
C THR A 650 25.17 3.64 17.35
N ALA A 651 25.12 4.59 16.42
CA ALA A 651 25.98 4.59 15.25
C ALA A 651 26.38 6.02 14.82
N THR A 652 27.42 6.11 13.99
CA THR A 652 27.85 7.33 13.31
C THR A 652 27.96 7.11 11.81
N VAL A 653 27.38 8.01 11.03
CA VAL A 653 27.61 8.14 9.59
C VAL A 653 28.24 9.50 9.28
N ALA A 654 29.10 9.57 8.28
CA ALA A 654 29.71 10.83 7.86
C ALA A 654 30.07 10.85 6.37
N LEU A 655 30.12 12.05 5.79
CA LEU A 655 30.46 12.31 4.39
C LEU A 655 31.46 13.46 4.28
N ALA A 656 32.36 13.39 3.32
CA ALA A 656 33.31 14.44 2.94
C ALA A 656 33.42 14.51 1.42
N GLY A 657 33.56 15.72 0.87
CA GLY A 657 33.88 15.91 -0.55
C GLY A 657 35.33 15.47 -0.84
N ALA A 658 35.50 14.53 -1.76
CA ALA A 658 36.82 13.99 -2.12
C ALA A 658 37.62 14.96 -3.02
N ASP A 659 36.93 15.79 -3.80
CA ASP A 659 37.53 16.80 -4.67
C ASP A 659 37.04 18.23 -4.35
N GLU A 660 37.66 19.23 -4.97
CA GLU A 660 37.35 20.64 -4.73
C GLU A 660 35.93 21.02 -5.18
N VAL A 661 35.45 20.40 -6.26
CA VAL A 661 34.12 20.68 -6.81
C VAL A 661 33.05 20.19 -5.85
N THR A 662 33.19 18.97 -5.34
CA THR A 662 32.28 18.40 -4.35
C THR A 662 32.34 19.13 -3.01
N ARG A 663 33.53 19.56 -2.57
CA ARG A 663 33.68 20.35 -1.33
C ARG A 663 33.02 21.73 -1.38
N ALA A 664 32.68 22.23 -2.56
CA ALA A 664 31.97 23.49 -2.73
C ALA A 664 30.44 23.34 -2.59
N ASP A 665 29.91 22.12 -2.67
CA ASP A 665 28.48 21.88 -2.51
C ASP A 665 28.04 22.11 -1.04
N PRO A 666 26.89 22.76 -0.81
CA PRO A 666 26.32 22.87 0.53
C PRO A 666 25.80 21.52 1.05
N TRP A 667 25.98 21.26 2.35
CA TRP A 667 25.37 20.12 3.01
C TRP A 667 23.86 20.34 3.22
N PHE A 668 23.05 19.39 2.80
CA PHE A 668 21.63 19.34 3.13
C PHE A 668 21.43 18.47 4.38
N VAL A 669 20.84 19.03 5.42
CA VAL A 669 20.62 18.35 6.72
C VAL A 669 19.19 18.53 7.19
N ARG A 670 18.56 17.46 7.66
CA ARG A 670 17.28 17.49 8.39
C ARG A 670 17.37 16.57 9.61
N VAL A 671 16.89 17.06 10.75
CA VAL A 671 16.76 16.30 12.00
C VAL A 671 15.35 16.44 12.54
N ALA A 672 14.84 17.66 12.67
CA ALA A 672 13.55 17.96 13.28
C ALA A 672 12.36 17.44 12.46
N ASP A 673 12.34 17.76 11.15
CA ASP A 673 11.26 17.32 10.27
C ASP A 673 11.36 15.81 10.03
N TYR A 674 12.56 15.37 9.64
CA TYR A 674 12.83 14.01 9.27
C TYR A 674 14.34 13.75 9.32
N PRO A 675 14.80 12.53 9.66
CA PRO A 675 16.21 12.20 9.63
C PRO A 675 16.79 12.16 8.19
N GLY A 676 17.67 13.09 7.80
CA GLY A 676 18.39 13.00 6.52
C GLY A 676 19.65 13.87 6.41
N ILE A 677 20.67 13.36 5.70
CA ILE A 677 21.87 14.12 5.29
C ILE A 677 22.13 13.94 3.80
N GLY A 678 22.71 14.94 3.15
CA GLY A 678 23.00 14.89 1.72
C GLY A 678 23.88 16.05 1.26
N SER A 679 24.25 16.03 -0.02
CA SER A 679 25.03 17.09 -0.68
C SER A 679 24.18 17.73 -1.77
N ALA A 680 23.96 19.04 -1.66
CA ALA A 680 23.08 19.78 -2.53
C ALA A 680 23.77 20.15 -3.85
N LEU A 681 23.34 19.55 -4.94
CA LEU A 681 23.83 19.87 -6.29
C LEU A 681 23.38 21.27 -6.75
N ALA A 682 22.17 21.67 -6.37
CA ALA A 682 21.53 22.92 -6.77
C ALA A 682 20.89 23.58 -5.55
N TRP A 683 21.68 24.30 -4.74
CA TRP A 683 21.17 24.94 -3.51
C TRP A 683 20.31 26.17 -3.81
N ASP A 684 20.91 27.24 -4.36
CA ASP A 684 20.22 28.48 -4.74
C ASP A 684 20.13 28.71 -6.26
N ALA A 685 20.92 27.94 -7.04
CA ALA A 685 21.01 28.09 -8.48
C ALA A 685 20.96 26.71 -9.16
N GLU A 686 20.35 26.68 -10.34
CA GLU A 686 20.30 25.47 -11.17
C GLU A 686 21.67 25.18 -11.78
N VAL A 687 22.00 23.89 -11.91
CA VAL A 687 23.11 23.44 -12.74
C VAL A 687 22.61 23.31 -14.16
N VAL A 688 23.19 24.07 -15.09
CA VAL A 688 22.82 24.06 -16.51
C VAL A 688 23.81 23.21 -17.28
N LEU A 689 23.30 22.23 -18.05
CA LEU A 689 24.11 21.33 -18.86
C LEU A 689 23.83 21.53 -20.34
N GLN A 690 24.88 21.81 -21.12
CA GLN A 690 24.83 21.78 -22.59
C GLN A 690 24.65 20.35 -23.11
N PRO A 691 24.22 20.14 -24.37
CA PRO A 691 24.20 18.82 -25.00
C PRO A 691 25.55 18.10 -24.88
N GLY A 692 25.56 16.90 -24.29
CA GLY A 692 26.76 16.10 -24.06
C GLY A 692 27.63 16.53 -22.87
N GLU A 693 27.28 17.60 -22.15
CA GLU A 693 27.95 18.00 -20.91
C GLU A 693 27.50 17.12 -19.74
N PHE A 694 28.33 17.01 -18.72
CA PHE A 694 28.02 16.27 -17.50
C PHE A 694 28.42 17.04 -16.25
N VAL A 695 27.79 16.70 -15.14
CA VAL A 695 28.23 17.09 -13.80
C VAL A 695 28.65 15.84 -13.01
N ALA A 696 29.74 15.95 -12.25
CA ALA A 696 30.27 14.86 -11.46
C ALA A 696 30.57 15.28 -10.02
N ARG A 697 30.45 14.33 -9.10
CA ARG A 697 30.80 14.50 -7.68
C ARG A 697 31.46 13.24 -7.13
N SER A 698 32.38 13.42 -6.20
CA SER A 698 33.12 12.34 -5.54
C SER A 698 33.17 12.58 -4.04
N PHE A 699 32.86 11.55 -3.27
CA PHE A 699 32.73 11.58 -1.81
C PHE A 699 33.58 10.50 -1.17
N ARG A 700 34.06 10.79 0.03
CA ARG A 700 34.50 9.78 1.00
C ARG A 700 33.47 9.73 2.13
N GLY A 701 33.04 8.54 2.51
CA GLY A 701 32.08 8.33 3.58
C GLY A 701 32.58 7.38 4.64
N LEU A 702 31.90 7.40 5.78
CA LEU A 702 32.20 6.58 6.96
C LEU A 702 30.90 6.06 7.56
N ILE A 703 30.92 4.78 7.98
CA ILE A 703 29.87 4.12 8.76
C ILE A 703 30.57 3.46 9.96
N ALA A 704 30.13 3.76 11.18
CA ALA A 704 30.75 3.24 12.39
C ALA A 704 29.73 2.85 13.46
N ASP A 705 30.05 1.80 14.19
CA ASP A 705 29.38 1.48 15.46
C ASP A 705 29.69 2.59 16.48
N GLY A 706 28.70 2.97 17.27
CA GLY A 706 28.84 3.97 18.33
C GLY A 706 28.98 5.41 17.84
N ALA A 707 29.19 6.31 18.80
CA ALA A 707 29.38 7.74 18.54
C ALA A 707 30.88 8.06 18.35
N LEU A 708 31.26 8.69 17.23
CA LEU A 708 32.62 9.15 17.00
C LEU A 708 32.82 10.62 17.37
N ALA A 709 33.98 10.94 17.95
CA ALA A 709 34.41 12.31 18.20
C ALA A 709 34.81 13.02 16.90
N ASP A 710 34.72 14.36 16.87
CA ASP A 710 34.93 15.18 15.66
C ASP A 710 36.35 15.06 15.09
N ASP A 711 37.35 15.05 15.97
CA ASP A 711 38.75 14.85 15.60
C ASP A 711 38.96 13.50 14.92
N ARG A 712 38.27 12.47 15.40
CA ARG A 712 38.33 11.12 14.82
C ARG A 712 37.62 11.04 13.48
N VAL A 713 36.46 11.66 13.34
CA VAL A 713 35.76 11.76 12.04
C VAL A 713 36.65 12.48 11.02
N ALA A 714 37.20 13.62 11.41
CA ALA A 714 38.08 14.40 10.54
C ALA A 714 39.33 13.61 10.12
N GLU A 715 39.94 12.86 11.03
CA GLU A 715 41.09 11.99 10.72
C GLU A 715 40.73 10.90 9.70
N LEU A 716 39.59 10.23 9.89
CA LEU A 716 39.16 9.10 9.07
C LEU A 716 38.68 9.50 7.66
N LEU A 717 38.18 10.73 7.51
CA LEU A 717 37.70 11.26 6.23
C LEU A 717 38.78 12.00 5.42
N ARG A 718 40.01 12.17 5.95
CA ARG A 718 41.11 12.76 5.17
C ARG A 718 41.40 11.91 3.94
N PRO A 719 41.46 12.48 2.73
CA PRO A 719 41.62 11.72 1.49
C PRO A 719 42.89 10.86 1.45
#